data_AF-A0A7J6LWZ1-F1
#
_entry.id   AF-A0A7J6LWZ1-F1
#
_cell.length_a   1.000
_cell.length_b   1.000
_cell.length_c   1.000
_cell.angle_alpha   90.00
_cell.angle_beta   90.00
_cell.angle_gamma   90.00
#
_symmetry.space_group_name_H-M   'P 1'
#
loop_
_entity.id
_entity.type
_entity.pdbx_description
1 polymer ?
#
loop_
_entity_poly.entity_id
_entity_poly.type
_entity_poly.pdbx_seq_one_letter_code
_entity_poly.pdbx_strand_id
1 'polypeptide(L)'
;MGPPTKMMQRARVATLLDGFAASSPGDSISKMAPWTLTRYALRNLRESRKDAKVWKAIAERAKQIVPMMQPSDMSVICFSLARLRLRDRELLSRVAQEYPTQMGRFSPADLAYLLSSYARLEMRHDLLFNIAAREAARLMHRCNSRQVSDIMFAFASLQYVHPRLFNVIRRRVVEVAPNMEGWHLALTCSAFAKLQLADTKLFAVLAGEICKRISDLPPKSLALVANSYARLNVHNRFLLEVLMDESFRHRGKFSPQGVALMLNSYAKLKHPNPLLFDYFAKEIPKHIKKYTLQSVMLVASSYARAGHKSPALFAALGDQVSREAENMTPRIAASLVHSFSVADVRNGPLLYHTPELIEKNITTVTLAEIFMVLRAYAKLNINNLELIDTTLARIPHLIAIQDSIPREGGMDETPSALDDYSVSVADEVDPTRDRCEMLPLLGIIHAMSMLHVSPKGNDVYKAAVDSICEHASSRDDEEFTPVEVASALEAMSNLHYRHNGLLGKLRHLLSRESFVAAANDEDAQKIMESLRAMGWQDRDATTLSAGDDHSEDHEHVVTEFPMLSPYPNKGLCGDPEYEEDSESDDYSEKLRQLSGWVKEAKHLVFFTGAGISTACGIPDFRGPNGIWTREKTSSESRTRDTPLTPSITEGTDAVSFSEAIPSYSHLAIAELISRGKAKAVVTQNVDGLHWKSGIPRSLLSEIHGCLLASYCDSCQTEFRHLDDVGGCGQRPLPGGLLCPKCERSNTKTALHRPVRMVRREGHRRDCVLHDCVLDWNEELPEPDRSRAIRHCKLADLCIVIGSSLRIEPASSFPFYAQWINKRMEKLERGRVVIINLQKTEYDERCDLRFFTRSDRVFRDLFEQLGITIEGRPLIKPDLLTDPALYESYHRVRGSSNTRSGDPTVKRIRNI
;
A
#
# COMPACT_ATOMS: atom_id res chain seq x y z
N MET A 1 -2.33 45.64 54.55
CA MET A 1 -3.47 44.76 54.19
C MET A 1 -2.97 43.74 53.16
N GLY A 2 -2.95 42.46 53.50
CA GLY A 2 -2.44 41.42 52.60
C GLY A 2 -3.33 41.23 51.35
N PRO A 3 -2.79 40.62 50.27
CA PRO A 3 -3.57 40.36 49.06
C PRO A 3 -4.73 39.39 49.36
N PRO A 4 -5.93 39.59 48.80
CA PRO A 4 -7.08 38.77 49.13
C PRO A 4 -6.89 37.35 48.60
N THR A 5 -7.07 36.36 49.48
CA THR A 5 -7.03 34.93 49.16
C THR A 5 -8.00 34.52 48.03
N LYS A 6 -7.63 33.48 47.27
CA LYS A 6 -8.37 32.90 46.12
C LYS A 6 -9.87 32.61 46.41
N MET A 7 -10.26 32.45 47.68
CA MET A 7 -11.65 32.23 48.09
C MET A 7 -12.50 33.51 48.07
N MET A 8 -11.93 34.65 48.48
CA MET A 8 -12.63 35.95 48.45
C MET A 8 -12.86 36.46 47.01
N GLN A 9 -11.97 36.14 46.07
CA GLN A 9 -12.19 36.42 44.64
C GLN A 9 -13.30 35.55 44.04
N ARG A 10 -13.49 34.30 44.50
CA ARG A 10 -14.59 33.43 44.04
C ARG A 10 -15.97 33.93 44.50
N ALA A 11 -16.07 34.40 45.74
CA ALA A 11 -17.33 34.92 46.28
C ALA A 11 -17.77 36.23 45.59
N ARG A 12 -16.86 37.21 45.42
CA ARG A 12 -17.16 38.47 44.70
C ARG A 12 -17.57 38.27 43.25
N VAL A 13 -17.06 37.24 42.58
CA VAL A 13 -17.36 36.95 41.16
C VAL A 13 -18.71 36.27 40.98
N ALA A 14 -19.17 35.45 41.94
CA ALA A 14 -20.53 34.92 41.92
C ALA A 14 -21.56 36.06 42.06
N THR A 15 -21.33 37.00 42.98
CA THR A 15 -22.22 38.16 43.19
C THR A 15 -22.22 39.13 42.00
N LEU A 16 -21.08 39.33 41.32
CA LEU A 16 -21.01 40.12 40.09
C LEU A 16 -21.73 39.46 38.91
N LEU A 17 -21.70 38.13 38.80
CA LEU A 17 -22.34 37.40 37.71
C LEU A 17 -23.85 37.23 37.91
N ASP A 18 -24.34 37.18 39.16
CA ASP A 18 -25.77 37.17 39.48
C ASP A 18 -26.41 38.55 39.30
N GLY A 19 -25.65 39.64 39.50
CA GLY A 19 -26.12 41.02 39.25
C GLY A 19 -26.39 41.36 37.77
N PHE A 20 -25.90 40.55 36.82
CA PHE A 20 -26.12 40.76 35.38
C PHE A 20 -27.38 40.09 34.83
N ALA A 21 -28.19 39.44 35.68
CA ALA A 21 -29.47 38.86 35.28
C ALA A 21 -30.61 39.91 35.10
N ALA A 22 -30.39 41.18 35.45
CA ALA A 22 -31.43 42.22 35.53
C ALA A 22 -31.34 43.34 34.46
N SER A 23 -30.46 43.25 33.46
CA SER A 23 -30.32 44.24 32.38
C SER A 23 -30.27 43.58 31.01
N SER A 24 -30.66 44.30 29.95
CA SER A 24 -30.52 43.90 28.54
C SER A 24 -29.16 43.21 28.29
N PRO A 25 -29.12 41.98 27.72
CA PRO A 25 -27.88 41.21 27.58
C PRO A 25 -26.75 41.95 26.84
N GLY A 26 -27.09 42.90 25.95
CA GLY A 26 -26.12 43.67 25.16
C GLY A 26 -25.33 44.72 25.95
N ASP A 27 -25.96 45.43 26.91
CA ASP A 27 -25.33 46.56 27.62
C ASP A 27 -24.38 46.12 28.74
N SER A 28 -24.57 44.91 29.25
CA SER A 28 -23.67 44.28 30.22
C SER A 28 -22.38 43.76 29.56
N ILE A 29 -22.49 43.15 28.37
CA ILE A 29 -21.35 42.52 27.67
C ILE A 29 -20.37 43.59 27.16
N SER A 30 -20.87 44.74 26.68
CA SER A 30 -20.05 45.83 26.14
C SER A 30 -19.06 46.44 27.15
N LYS A 31 -19.24 46.20 28.45
CA LYS A 31 -18.37 46.72 29.53
C LYS A 31 -17.44 45.66 30.13
N MET A 32 -17.52 44.41 29.69
CA MET A 32 -16.71 43.33 30.26
C MET A 32 -15.22 43.50 29.97
N ALA A 33 -14.39 43.19 30.97
CA ALA A 33 -12.93 43.07 30.82
C ALA A 33 -12.55 41.73 30.13
N PRO A 34 -11.35 41.62 29.53
CA PRO A 34 -10.89 40.41 28.82
C PRO A 34 -11.21 39.08 29.50
N TRP A 35 -10.74 38.90 30.74
CA TRP A 35 -10.93 37.66 31.49
C TRP A 35 -12.41 37.35 31.80
N THR A 36 -13.20 38.37 32.10
CA THR A 36 -14.64 38.23 32.38
C THR A 36 -15.39 37.82 31.12
N LEU A 37 -15.06 38.41 29.98
CA LEU A 37 -15.63 38.08 28.68
C LEU A 37 -15.32 36.63 28.29
N THR A 38 -14.08 36.18 28.46
CA THR A 38 -13.66 34.80 28.18
C THR A 38 -14.40 33.79 29.05
N ARG A 39 -14.54 34.07 30.36
CA ARG A 39 -15.27 33.20 31.29
C ARG A 39 -16.76 33.14 30.95
N TYR A 40 -17.34 34.26 30.56
CA TYR A 40 -18.72 34.36 30.12
C TYR A 40 -18.96 33.55 28.83
N ALA A 41 -18.06 33.64 27.85
CA ALA A 41 -18.10 32.84 26.63
C ALA A 41 -18.01 31.33 26.92
N LEU A 42 -17.08 30.91 27.79
CA LEU A 42 -16.95 29.50 28.20
C LEU A 42 -18.20 28.95 28.90
N ARG A 43 -18.83 29.75 29.76
CA ARG A 43 -20.09 29.35 30.42
C ARG A 43 -21.20 29.13 29.40
N ASN A 44 -21.40 30.07 28.49
CA ASN A 44 -22.41 29.96 27.43
C ASN A 44 -22.16 28.75 26.51
N LEU A 45 -20.89 28.46 26.19
CA LEU A 45 -20.50 27.29 25.42
C LEU A 45 -20.80 25.97 26.16
N ARG A 46 -20.54 25.90 27.48
CA ARG A 46 -20.85 24.72 28.30
C ARG A 46 -22.35 24.47 28.44
N GLU A 47 -23.13 25.54 28.59
CA GLU A 47 -24.59 25.49 28.68
C GLU A 47 -25.25 25.29 27.29
N SER A 48 -24.46 25.08 26.22
CA SER A 48 -24.94 24.88 24.84
C SER A 48 -25.88 25.99 24.33
N ARG A 49 -25.73 27.22 24.85
CA ARG A 49 -26.54 28.37 24.44
C ARG A 49 -26.07 28.87 23.07
N LYS A 50 -26.91 28.70 22.04
CA LYS A 50 -26.65 29.12 20.65
C LYS A 50 -27.28 30.48 20.30
N ASP A 51 -27.55 31.33 21.29
CA ASP A 51 -28.18 32.64 21.04
C ASP A 51 -27.23 33.53 20.21
N ALA A 52 -27.62 33.77 18.96
CA ALA A 52 -26.84 34.56 18.01
C ALA A 52 -26.61 36.00 18.50
N LYS A 53 -27.53 36.58 19.26
CA LYS A 53 -27.38 37.94 19.79
C LYS A 53 -26.27 38.02 20.84
N VAL A 54 -26.18 37.02 21.72
CA VAL A 54 -25.16 36.94 22.76
C VAL A 54 -23.78 36.76 22.14
N TRP A 55 -23.63 35.83 21.19
CA TRP A 55 -22.33 35.58 20.55
C TRP A 55 -21.88 36.73 19.66
N LYS A 56 -22.81 37.42 19.00
CA LYS A 56 -22.51 38.68 18.29
C LYS A 56 -22.01 39.75 19.25
N ALA A 57 -22.66 39.95 20.39
CA ALA A 57 -22.21 40.91 21.41
C ALA A 57 -20.83 40.55 22.00
N ILE A 58 -20.55 39.26 22.21
CA ILE A 58 -19.22 38.79 22.64
C ILE A 58 -18.16 39.11 21.58
N ALA A 59 -18.44 38.83 20.31
CA ALA A 59 -17.52 39.12 19.21
C ALA A 59 -17.27 40.64 19.07
N GLU A 60 -18.32 41.46 19.10
CA GLU A 60 -18.20 42.92 19.06
C GLU A 60 -17.38 43.48 20.22
N ARG A 61 -17.61 42.98 21.45
CA ARG A 61 -16.79 43.39 22.58
C ARG A 61 -15.34 42.93 22.42
N ALA A 62 -15.11 41.70 21.97
CA ALA A 62 -13.77 41.18 21.73
C ALA A 62 -12.98 42.07 20.76
N LYS A 63 -13.61 42.52 19.65
CA LYS A 63 -12.99 43.45 18.67
C LYS A 63 -12.45 44.73 19.28
N GLN A 64 -13.10 45.25 20.31
CA GLN A 64 -12.70 46.49 21.00
C GLN A 64 -11.52 46.29 21.96
N ILE A 65 -11.38 45.09 22.53
CA ILE A 65 -10.40 44.81 23.58
C ILE A 65 -9.26 43.88 23.15
N VAL A 66 -9.21 43.45 21.88
CA VAL A 66 -8.17 42.56 21.31
C VAL A 66 -6.75 42.92 21.78
N PRO A 67 -6.29 44.19 21.75
CA PRO A 67 -4.92 44.54 22.16
C PRO A 67 -4.65 44.36 23.67
N MET A 68 -5.71 44.35 24.49
CA MET A 68 -5.62 44.19 25.96
C MET A 68 -5.75 42.73 26.41
N MET A 69 -6.15 41.83 25.51
CA MET A 69 -6.39 40.42 25.83
C MET A 69 -5.07 39.65 25.93
N GLN A 70 -5.02 38.65 26.83
CA GLN A 70 -3.92 37.69 26.85
C GLN A 70 -4.12 36.61 25.78
N PRO A 71 -3.04 35.92 25.32
CA PRO A 71 -3.15 34.80 24.38
C PRO A 71 -4.19 33.73 24.79
N SER A 72 -4.31 33.44 26.09
CA SER A 72 -5.30 32.51 26.63
C SER A 72 -6.74 33.02 26.51
N ASP A 73 -6.94 34.33 26.68
CA ASP A 73 -8.28 34.92 26.59
C ASP A 73 -8.78 34.89 25.14
N MET A 74 -7.92 35.30 24.21
CA MET A 74 -8.23 35.37 22.79
C MET A 74 -8.42 33.97 22.18
N SER A 75 -7.50 33.03 22.43
CA SER A 75 -7.57 31.69 21.85
C SER A 75 -8.86 30.95 22.25
N VAL A 76 -9.33 31.15 23.48
CA VAL A 76 -10.59 30.57 23.97
C VAL A 76 -11.81 31.22 23.31
N ILE A 77 -11.83 32.54 23.11
CA ILE A 77 -12.93 33.20 22.40
C ILE A 77 -13.01 32.71 20.94
N CYS A 78 -11.88 32.70 20.22
CA CYS A 78 -11.81 32.16 18.86
C CYS A 78 -12.28 30.70 18.81
N PHE A 79 -11.83 29.86 19.75
CA PHE A 79 -12.23 28.45 19.82
C PHE A 79 -13.72 28.27 20.11
N SER A 80 -14.29 29.14 20.96
CA SER A 80 -15.71 29.11 21.28
C SER A 80 -16.57 29.46 20.06
N LEU A 81 -16.19 30.50 19.31
CA LEU A 81 -16.84 30.87 18.05
C LEU A 81 -16.71 29.75 17.00
N ALA A 82 -15.52 29.15 16.88
CA ALA A 82 -15.26 28.05 15.97
C ALA A 82 -16.11 26.80 16.27
N ARG A 83 -16.29 26.44 17.55
CA ARG A 83 -17.16 25.31 17.94
C ARG A 83 -18.63 25.53 17.58
N LEU A 84 -19.07 26.78 17.49
CA LEU A 84 -20.42 27.16 17.10
C LEU A 84 -20.56 27.45 15.60
N ARG A 85 -19.47 27.37 14.84
CA ARG A 85 -19.41 27.73 13.42
C ARG A 85 -19.85 29.17 13.14
N LEU A 86 -19.55 30.07 14.08
CA LEU A 86 -19.82 31.51 13.93
C LEU A 86 -18.58 32.19 13.35
N ARG A 87 -18.66 32.59 12.08
CA ARG A 87 -17.57 33.21 11.34
C ARG A 87 -17.65 34.73 11.42
N ASP A 88 -16.92 35.35 12.34
CA ASP A 88 -16.71 36.80 12.39
C ASP A 88 -15.36 37.14 11.72
N ARG A 89 -15.41 37.60 10.46
CA ARG A 89 -14.21 37.88 9.67
C ARG A 89 -13.40 39.05 10.24
N GLU A 90 -14.06 40.08 10.76
CA GLU A 90 -13.38 41.28 11.27
C GLU A 90 -12.58 40.99 12.54
N LEU A 91 -13.19 40.26 13.49
CA LEU A 91 -12.49 39.85 14.71
C LEU A 91 -11.24 39.02 14.40
N LEU A 92 -11.37 38.03 13.50
CA LEU A 92 -10.25 37.17 13.10
C LEU A 92 -9.16 37.94 12.34
N SER A 93 -9.51 38.91 11.51
CA SER A 93 -8.51 39.77 10.87
C SER A 93 -7.75 40.63 11.89
N ARG A 94 -8.44 41.23 12.88
CA ARG A 94 -7.78 42.00 13.95
C ARG A 94 -6.85 41.14 14.80
N VAL A 95 -7.29 39.94 15.18
CA VAL A 95 -6.45 38.99 15.92
C VAL A 95 -5.19 38.64 15.14
N ALA A 96 -5.33 38.40 13.84
CA ALA A 96 -4.21 38.02 12.99
C ALA A 96 -3.22 39.17 12.71
N GLN A 97 -3.63 40.44 12.89
CA GLN A 97 -2.76 41.61 12.81
C GLN A 97 -2.00 41.86 14.12
N GLU A 98 -2.66 41.71 15.28
CA GLU A 98 -2.09 42.06 16.59
C GLU A 98 -1.18 40.97 17.19
N TYR A 99 -1.61 39.71 17.12
CA TYR A 99 -0.96 38.62 17.85
C TYR A 99 0.34 38.04 17.26
N PRO A 100 0.71 38.22 15.98
CA PRO A 100 2.00 37.73 15.49
C PRO A 100 3.21 38.29 16.28
N THR A 101 3.13 39.53 16.77
CA THR A 101 4.18 40.15 17.60
C THR A 101 4.28 39.54 19.00
N GLN A 102 3.21 38.92 19.49
CA GLN A 102 3.11 38.33 20.82
C GLN A 102 3.21 36.80 20.80
N MET A 103 3.51 36.20 19.63
CA MET A 103 3.45 34.74 19.43
C MET A 103 4.35 33.97 20.41
N GLY A 104 5.50 34.52 20.81
CA GLY A 104 6.39 33.90 21.79
C GLY A 104 5.82 33.76 23.22
N ARG A 105 4.69 34.39 23.53
CA ARG A 105 3.98 34.27 24.83
C ARG A 105 2.93 33.16 24.85
N PHE A 106 2.65 32.51 23.72
CA PHE A 106 1.63 31.48 23.64
C PHE A 106 2.06 30.21 24.35
N SER A 107 1.13 29.58 25.08
CA SER A 107 1.30 28.20 25.50
C SER A 107 0.96 27.24 24.35
N PRO A 108 1.41 25.96 24.42
CA PRO A 108 1.01 24.94 23.45
C PRO A 108 -0.50 24.78 23.28
N ALA A 109 -1.27 24.98 24.37
CA ALA A 109 -2.73 24.91 24.33
C ALA A 109 -3.34 26.11 23.60
N ASP A 110 -2.86 27.32 23.90
CA ASP A 110 -3.36 28.56 23.27
C ASP A 110 -3.11 28.53 21.76
N LEU A 111 -1.92 28.08 21.35
CA LEU A 111 -1.54 27.97 19.95
C LEU A 111 -2.41 26.95 19.20
N ALA A 112 -2.61 25.77 19.78
CA ALA A 112 -3.49 24.75 19.19
C ALA A 112 -4.94 25.25 19.06
N TYR A 113 -5.47 25.94 20.08
CA TYR A 113 -6.81 26.52 20.03
C TYR A 113 -6.93 27.62 18.99
N LEU A 114 -5.98 28.55 18.92
CA LEU A 114 -5.98 29.60 17.91
C LEU A 114 -5.99 29.00 16.49
N LEU A 115 -4.99 28.18 16.17
CA LEU A 115 -4.83 27.62 14.83
C LEU A 115 -6.03 26.77 14.43
N SER A 116 -6.49 25.89 15.32
CA SER A 116 -7.65 25.03 15.05
C SER A 116 -8.96 25.81 14.94
N SER A 117 -9.03 27.04 15.48
CA SER A 117 -10.18 27.93 15.28
C SER A 117 -10.22 28.48 13.87
N TYR A 118 -9.10 29.00 13.35
CA TYR A 118 -8.99 29.47 11.97
C TYR A 118 -9.30 28.36 10.98
N ALA A 119 -8.79 27.15 11.24
CA ALA A 119 -9.04 25.99 10.40
C ALA A 119 -10.50 25.53 10.39
N ARG A 120 -11.20 25.55 11.53
CA ARG A 120 -12.63 25.19 11.60
C ARG A 120 -13.56 26.26 11.01
N LEU A 121 -13.11 27.51 10.91
CA LEU A 121 -13.89 28.65 10.44
C LEU A 121 -13.58 29.08 9.01
N GLU A 122 -12.63 28.44 8.35
CA GLU A 122 -12.47 28.65 6.91
C GLU A 122 -11.56 29.81 6.58
N MET A 123 -10.66 30.18 7.49
CA MET A 123 -9.98 31.47 7.45
C MET A 123 -8.48 31.26 7.28
N ARG A 124 -7.97 31.60 6.09
CA ARG A 124 -6.53 31.70 5.81
C ARG A 124 -6.01 33.08 6.22
N HIS A 125 -4.79 33.09 6.77
CA HIS A 125 -4.06 34.31 7.07
C HIS A 125 -2.55 34.04 7.11
N ASP A 126 -1.87 34.33 6.00
CA ASP A 126 -0.52 33.81 5.73
C ASP A 126 0.52 34.29 6.73
N LEU A 127 0.51 35.58 7.10
CA LEU A 127 1.42 36.14 8.10
C LEU A 127 1.30 35.43 9.46
N LEU A 128 0.07 35.14 9.89
CA LEU A 128 -0.21 34.52 11.19
C LEU A 128 0.29 33.07 11.18
N PHE A 129 -0.03 32.30 10.14
CA PHE A 129 0.37 30.91 10.01
C PHE A 129 1.88 30.74 9.81
N ASN A 130 2.53 31.63 9.06
CA ASN A 130 3.99 31.62 8.90
C ASN A 130 4.72 31.84 10.23
N ILE A 131 4.26 32.79 11.05
CA ILE A 131 4.85 33.08 12.36
C ILE A 131 4.49 31.97 13.37
N ALA A 132 3.24 31.52 13.37
CA ALA A 132 2.79 30.42 14.21
C ALA A 132 3.49 29.10 13.91
N ALA A 133 3.91 28.85 12.65
CA ALA A 133 4.64 27.65 12.29
C ALA A 133 6.01 27.57 12.96
N ARG A 134 6.72 28.69 13.04
CA ARG A 134 8.02 28.79 13.73
C ARG A 134 7.85 28.54 15.23
N GLU A 135 6.83 29.14 15.83
CA GLU A 135 6.55 28.96 17.26
C GLU A 135 6.05 27.54 17.58
N ALA A 136 5.20 26.96 16.73
CA ALA A 136 4.75 25.58 16.85
C ALA A 136 5.93 24.61 16.82
N ALA A 137 6.90 24.81 15.91
CA ALA A 137 8.10 23.99 15.84
C ALA A 137 8.94 24.09 17.14
N ARG A 138 9.06 25.30 17.71
CA ARG A 138 9.78 25.54 18.98
C ARG A 138 9.10 24.85 20.16
N LEU A 139 7.77 24.89 20.23
CA LEU A 139 6.99 24.34 21.35
C LEU A 139 6.63 22.86 21.19
N MET A 140 6.87 22.25 20.02
CA MET A 140 6.37 20.91 19.67
C MET A 140 6.76 19.81 20.69
N HIS A 141 7.97 19.89 21.26
CA HIS A 141 8.45 18.95 22.27
C HIS A 141 7.60 18.96 23.57
N ARG A 142 6.89 20.06 23.85
CA ARG A 142 5.98 20.21 25.01
C ARG A 142 4.53 19.89 24.68
N CYS A 143 4.20 19.71 23.40
CA CYS A 143 2.84 19.42 22.97
C CYS A 143 2.43 18.00 23.38
N ASN A 144 1.21 17.86 23.88
CA ASN A 144 0.59 16.56 24.12
C ASN A 144 -0.05 15.99 22.84
N SER A 145 -0.54 14.74 22.90
CA SER A 145 -1.12 14.01 21.76
C SER A 145 -2.23 14.80 21.05
N ARG A 146 -3.14 15.43 21.81
CA ARG A 146 -4.21 16.25 21.28
C ARG A 146 -3.72 17.52 20.59
N GLN A 147 -2.80 18.26 21.23
CA GLN A 147 -2.25 19.51 20.68
C GLN A 147 -1.50 19.26 19.37
N VAL A 148 -0.73 18.18 19.28
CA VAL A 148 -0.05 17.78 18.03
C VAL A 148 -1.08 17.57 16.93
N SER A 149 -2.14 16.81 17.20
CA SER A 149 -3.21 16.54 16.22
C SER A 149 -3.98 17.80 15.83
N ASP A 150 -4.33 18.69 16.77
CA ASP A 150 -5.07 19.93 16.49
C ASP A 150 -4.23 20.93 15.66
N ILE A 151 -2.94 21.09 15.97
CA ILE A 151 -2.01 21.93 15.19
C ILE A 151 -1.89 21.35 13.78
N MET A 152 -1.65 20.05 13.68
CA MET A 152 -1.46 19.38 12.39
C MET A 152 -2.72 19.45 11.53
N PHE A 153 -3.90 19.23 12.14
CA PHE A 153 -5.19 19.44 11.50
C PHE A 153 -5.28 20.87 10.96
N ALA A 154 -4.92 21.88 11.74
CA ALA A 154 -5.03 23.27 11.31
C ALA A 154 -4.22 23.60 10.05
N PHE A 155 -2.94 23.20 10.02
CA PHE A 155 -2.09 23.41 8.85
C PHE A 155 -2.59 22.61 7.63
N ALA A 156 -3.01 21.36 7.82
CA ALA A 156 -3.54 20.53 6.73
C ALA A 156 -4.90 21.02 6.19
N SER A 157 -5.78 21.46 7.09
CA SER A 157 -7.10 21.96 6.80
C SER A 157 -7.10 23.20 5.92
N LEU A 158 -6.13 24.08 6.16
CA LEU A 158 -5.92 25.31 5.42
C LEU A 158 -4.75 25.18 4.43
N GLN A 159 -4.30 23.95 4.11
CA GLN A 159 -3.24 23.68 3.13
C GLN A 159 -1.98 24.57 3.26
N TYR A 160 -1.51 24.79 4.49
CA TYR A 160 -0.23 25.43 4.76
C TYR A 160 0.88 24.38 4.85
N VAL A 161 1.89 24.48 3.99
CA VAL A 161 3.02 23.55 3.92
C VAL A 161 4.27 24.22 4.48
N HIS A 162 4.78 23.71 5.61
CA HIS A 162 6.04 24.18 6.21
C HIS A 162 6.99 23.01 6.50
N PRO A 163 7.94 22.72 5.59
CA PRO A 163 8.79 21.53 5.69
C PRO A 163 9.51 21.36 7.03
N ARG A 164 9.98 22.47 7.63
CA ARG A 164 10.65 22.45 8.94
C ARG A 164 9.71 22.04 10.07
N LEU A 165 8.50 22.61 10.12
CA LEU A 165 7.49 22.26 11.13
C LEU A 165 7.09 20.79 10.99
N PHE A 166 6.83 20.32 9.77
CA PHE A 166 6.40 18.94 9.53
C PHE A 166 7.47 17.91 9.87
N ASN A 167 8.75 18.23 9.67
CA ASN A 167 9.85 17.38 10.13
C ASN A 167 9.87 17.21 11.65
N VAL A 168 9.59 18.28 12.40
CA VAL A 168 9.50 18.23 13.87
C VAL A 168 8.24 17.49 14.31
N ILE A 169 7.09 17.77 13.68
CA ILE A 169 5.82 17.07 13.94
C ILE A 169 5.97 15.57 13.70
N ARG A 170 6.60 15.16 12.60
CA ARG A 170 6.83 13.75 12.28
C ARG A 170 7.52 13.00 13.43
N ARG A 171 8.62 13.53 13.94
CA ARG A 171 9.35 12.92 15.07
C ARG A 171 8.48 12.87 16.32
N ARG A 172 7.79 13.98 16.62
CA ARG A 172 6.91 14.07 17.79
C ARG A 172 5.74 13.10 17.71
N VAL A 173 5.12 12.92 16.54
CA VAL A 173 3.99 12.00 16.33
C VAL A 173 4.38 10.57 16.70
N VAL A 174 5.58 10.10 16.33
CA VAL A 174 6.06 8.77 16.72
C VAL A 174 6.10 8.60 18.24
N GLU A 175 6.57 9.62 18.97
CA GLU A 175 6.64 9.60 20.43
C GLU A 175 5.27 9.63 21.12
N VAL A 176 4.31 10.41 20.58
CA VAL A 176 3.01 10.62 21.24
C VAL A 176 1.90 9.69 20.72
N ALA A 177 2.10 8.99 19.59
CA ALA A 177 1.11 8.10 18.98
C ALA A 177 0.57 7.03 19.94
N PRO A 178 1.38 6.39 20.82
CA PRO A 178 0.87 5.44 21.81
C PRO A 178 -0.13 6.05 22.81
N ASN A 179 -0.11 7.37 22.99
CA ASN A 179 -1.00 8.10 23.90
C ASN A 179 -2.08 8.91 23.16
N MET A 180 -2.20 8.74 21.84
CA MET A 180 -3.26 9.36 21.04
C MET A 180 -4.56 8.54 21.12
N GLU A 181 -5.68 9.22 21.30
CA GLU A 181 -7.00 8.61 21.12
C GLU A 181 -7.20 8.21 19.65
N GLY A 182 -7.99 7.17 19.38
CA GLY A 182 -8.16 6.60 18.04
C GLY A 182 -8.60 7.60 16.97
N TRP A 183 -9.43 8.58 17.32
CA TRP A 183 -9.84 9.62 16.38
C TRP A 183 -8.74 10.65 16.08
N HIS A 184 -7.85 10.95 17.04
CA HIS A 184 -6.69 11.82 16.81
C HIS A 184 -5.67 11.15 15.89
N LEU A 185 -5.48 9.82 16.01
CA LEU A 185 -4.67 9.05 15.06
C LEU A 185 -5.22 9.19 13.63
N ALA A 186 -6.53 8.99 13.45
CA ALA A 186 -7.18 9.14 12.14
C ALA A 186 -7.05 10.55 11.56
N LEU A 187 -7.19 11.60 12.39
CA LEU A 187 -6.98 12.99 11.95
C LEU A 187 -5.53 13.27 11.57
N THR A 188 -4.58 12.71 12.31
CA THR A 188 -3.14 12.83 12.03
C THR A 188 -2.81 12.20 10.67
N CYS A 189 -3.29 10.98 10.40
CA CYS A 189 -3.17 10.35 9.08
C CYS A 189 -3.80 11.22 7.98
N SER A 190 -5.02 11.72 8.23
CA SER A 190 -5.74 12.56 7.26
C SER A 190 -5.02 13.87 6.99
N ALA A 191 -4.33 14.43 7.98
CA ALA A 191 -3.57 15.66 7.82
C ALA A 191 -2.33 15.45 6.95
N PHE A 192 -1.57 14.36 7.16
CA PHE A 192 -0.44 13.98 6.30
C PHE A 192 -0.92 13.75 4.86
N ALA A 193 -2.04 13.06 4.69
CA ALA A 193 -2.62 12.75 3.38
C ALA A 193 -3.17 13.97 2.63
N LYS A 194 -3.72 14.96 3.35
CA LYS A 194 -4.17 16.24 2.74
C LYS A 194 -3.01 17.08 2.23
N LEU A 195 -1.88 17.03 2.92
CA LEU A 195 -0.67 17.76 2.58
C LEU A 195 0.27 16.99 1.63
N GLN A 196 -0.14 15.80 1.18
CA GLN A 196 0.66 14.91 0.32
C GLN A 196 2.05 14.59 0.88
N LEU A 197 2.18 14.55 2.22
CA LEU A 197 3.42 14.24 2.90
C LEU A 197 3.52 12.73 3.11
N ALA A 198 4.06 12.02 2.12
CA ALA A 198 4.25 10.58 2.18
C ALA A 198 5.46 10.21 3.06
N ASP A 199 5.22 9.42 4.11
CA ASP A 199 6.27 8.79 4.92
C ASP A 199 5.84 7.37 5.28
N THR A 200 6.36 6.39 4.52
CA THR A 200 5.99 4.98 4.65
C THR A 200 6.32 4.41 6.02
N LYS A 201 7.43 4.84 6.64
CA LYS A 201 7.86 4.39 7.97
C LYS A 201 6.92 4.91 9.06
N LEU A 202 6.58 6.20 9.01
CA LEU A 202 5.61 6.79 9.93
C LEU A 202 4.25 6.11 9.81
N PHE A 203 3.78 5.87 8.58
CA PHE A 203 2.49 5.22 8.34
C PHE A 203 2.49 3.75 8.75
N ALA A 204 3.63 3.06 8.78
CA ALA A 204 3.73 1.73 9.40
C ALA A 204 3.54 1.78 10.92
N VAL A 205 4.18 2.74 11.60
CA VAL A 205 4.00 2.95 13.06
C VAL A 205 2.56 3.32 13.40
N LEU A 206 1.97 4.25 12.64
CA LEU A 206 0.57 4.66 12.83
C LEU A 206 -0.39 3.49 12.57
N ALA A 207 -0.12 2.63 11.57
CA ALA A 207 -0.92 1.44 11.32
C ALA A 207 -0.93 0.51 12.55
N GLY A 208 0.23 0.27 13.16
CA GLY A 208 0.36 -0.54 14.37
C GLY A 208 -0.47 0.02 15.54
N GLU A 209 -0.37 1.34 15.80
CA GLU A 209 -1.13 1.98 16.88
C GLU A 209 -2.64 2.06 16.61
N ILE A 210 -3.05 2.21 15.34
CA ILE A 210 -4.45 2.14 14.93
C ILE A 210 -5.00 0.73 15.13
N CYS A 211 -4.26 -0.31 14.73
CA CYS A 211 -4.70 -1.71 14.89
C CYS A 211 -4.91 -2.07 16.36
N LYS A 212 -4.08 -1.55 17.28
CA LYS A 212 -4.24 -1.77 18.74
C LYS A 212 -5.55 -1.19 19.29
N ARG A 213 -6.08 -0.12 18.70
CA ARG A 213 -7.26 0.64 19.20
C ARG A 213 -8.43 0.61 18.24
N ILE A 214 -8.42 -0.29 17.24
CA ILE A 214 -9.37 -0.27 16.13
C ILE A 214 -10.83 -0.35 16.59
N SER A 215 -11.10 -1.09 17.69
CA SER A 215 -12.42 -1.23 18.31
C SER A 215 -13.02 0.08 18.80
N ASP A 216 -12.18 1.05 19.11
CA ASP A 216 -12.57 2.33 19.72
C ASP A 216 -12.74 3.41 18.65
N LEU A 217 -12.38 3.12 17.39
CA LEU A 217 -12.47 4.07 16.30
C LEU A 217 -13.92 4.19 15.80
N PRO A 218 -14.47 5.42 15.75
CA PRO A 218 -15.80 5.60 15.17
C PRO A 218 -15.77 5.30 13.65
N PRO A 219 -16.91 4.93 13.03
CA PRO A 219 -16.97 4.59 11.60
C PRO A 219 -16.37 5.64 10.66
N LYS A 220 -16.55 6.93 11.01
CA LYS A 220 -15.94 8.05 10.27
C LYS A 220 -14.41 7.99 10.29
N SER A 221 -13.81 7.63 11.43
CA SER A 221 -12.36 7.50 11.56
C SER A 221 -11.82 6.33 10.75
N LEU A 222 -12.53 5.20 10.68
CA LEU A 222 -12.14 4.05 9.84
C LEU A 222 -12.02 4.46 8.36
N ALA A 223 -13.04 5.17 7.84
CA ALA A 223 -13.03 5.68 6.47
C ALA A 223 -11.93 6.71 6.22
N LEU A 224 -11.67 7.60 7.20
CA LEU A 224 -10.59 8.58 7.11
C LEU A 224 -9.20 7.92 7.07
N VAL A 225 -8.97 6.88 7.88
CA VAL A 225 -7.72 6.12 7.85
C VAL A 225 -7.53 5.48 6.47
N ALA A 226 -8.51 4.70 5.99
CA ALA A 226 -8.42 4.09 4.66
C ALA A 226 -8.12 5.13 3.55
N ASN A 227 -8.82 6.26 3.58
CA ASN A 227 -8.64 7.34 2.61
C ASN A 227 -7.26 8.00 2.72
N SER A 228 -6.68 8.06 3.91
CA SER A 228 -5.35 8.63 4.12
C SER A 228 -4.26 7.78 3.48
N TYR A 229 -4.33 6.46 3.66
CA TYR A 229 -3.39 5.52 3.05
C TYR A 229 -3.55 5.50 1.52
N ALA A 230 -4.80 5.53 1.04
CA ALA A 230 -5.09 5.57 -0.40
C ALA A 230 -4.58 6.85 -1.09
N ARG A 231 -4.76 8.03 -0.46
CA ARG A 231 -4.27 9.31 -1.01
C ARG A 231 -2.75 9.39 -1.11
N LEU A 232 -2.04 8.76 -0.17
CA LEU A 232 -0.57 8.73 -0.16
C LEU A 232 0.01 7.53 -0.90
N ASN A 233 -0.84 6.67 -1.49
CA ASN A 233 -0.44 5.43 -2.13
C ASN A 233 0.40 4.50 -1.23
N VAL A 234 0.14 4.52 0.08
CA VAL A 234 0.85 3.68 1.06
C VAL A 234 0.10 2.38 1.23
N HIS A 235 0.74 1.28 0.85
CA HIS A 235 0.15 -0.06 0.89
C HIS A 235 0.41 -0.70 2.27
N ASN A 236 -0.66 -1.05 2.97
CA ASN A 236 -0.60 -1.82 4.22
C ASN A 236 -1.77 -2.81 4.27
N ARG A 237 -1.54 -4.03 3.74
CA ARG A 237 -2.57 -5.05 3.59
C ARG A 237 -3.17 -5.49 4.92
N PHE A 238 -2.36 -5.61 5.97
CA PHE A 238 -2.83 -5.97 7.32
C PHE A 238 -3.82 -4.93 7.88
N LEU A 239 -3.48 -3.64 7.78
CA LEU A 239 -4.38 -2.57 8.21
C LEU A 239 -5.69 -2.59 7.41
N LEU A 240 -5.63 -2.83 6.09
CA LEU A 240 -6.84 -2.94 5.26
C LEU A 240 -7.71 -4.13 5.72
N GLU A 241 -7.15 -5.31 5.95
CA GLU A 241 -7.92 -6.46 6.45
C GLU A 241 -8.59 -6.16 7.81
N VAL A 242 -7.86 -5.51 8.73
CA VAL A 242 -8.39 -5.09 10.03
C VAL A 242 -9.49 -4.03 9.91
N LEU A 243 -9.31 -3.03 9.04
CA LEU A 243 -10.31 -1.99 8.76
C LEU A 243 -11.59 -2.59 8.16
N MET A 244 -11.45 -3.58 7.28
CA MET A 244 -12.58 -4.29 6.70
C MET A 244 -13.37 -5.02 7.78
N ASP A 245 -12.71 -5.82 8.61
CA ASP A 245 -13.36 -6.57 9.70
C ASP A 245 -14.12 -5.64 10.65
N GLU A 246 -13.50 -4.52 11.02
CA GLU A 246 -14.15 -3.54 11.92
C GLU A 246 -15.30 -2.80 11.21
N SER A 247 -15.19 -2.53 9.91
CA SER A 247 -16.30 -1.97 9.13
C SER A 247 -17.53 -2.90 9.13
N PHE A 248 -17.33 -4.21 9.13
CA PHE A 248 -18.41 -5.19 9.26
C PHE A 248 -19.00 -5.26 10.68
N ARG A 249 -18.33 -4.76 11.71
CA ARG A 249 -18.93 -4.64 13.06
C ARG A 249 -19.79 -3.40 13.19
N HIS A 250 -19.47 -2.36 12.43
CA HIS A 250 -20.24 -1.12 12.35
C HIS A 250 -21.27 -1.10 11.20
N ARG A 251 -21.75 -2.27 10.76
CA ARG A 251 -22.79 -2.40 9.71
C ARG A 251 -23.99 -1.48 10.00
N GLY A 252 -24.41 -0.73 8.98
CA GLY A 252 -25.51 0.24 9.06
C GLY A 252 -25.22 1.52 9.88
N LYS A 253 -24.03 1.68 10.46
CA LYS A 253 -23.63 2.87 11.22
C LYS A 253 -22.77 3.86 10.41
N PHE A 254 -22.34 3.48 9.21
CA PHE A 254 -21.56 4.35 8.34
C PHE A 254 -22.44 5.47 7.76
N SER A 255 -21.88 6.67 7.64
CA SER A 255 -22.48 7.71 6.81
C SER A 255 -22.29 7.37 5.33
N PRO A 256 -23.17 7.84 4.42
CA PRO A 256 -23.02 7.66 2.98
C PRO A 256 -21.63 8.05 2.45
N GLN A 257 -21.12 9.18 2.95
CA GLN A 257 -19.77 9.64 2.65
C GLN A 257 -18.67 8.70 3.19
N GLY A 258 -18.85 8.13 4.39
CA GLY A 258 -17.91 7.17 4.96
C GLY A 258 -17.82 5.90 4.12
N VAL A 259 -18.96 5.39 3.64
CA VAL A 259 -19.01 4.24 2.71
C VAL A 259 -18.28 4.56 1.41
N ALA A 260 -18.60 5.71 0.79
CA ALA A 260 -17.99 6.13 -0.46
C ALA A 260 -16.45 6.28 -0.36
N LEU A 261 -15.97 6.92 0.72
CA LEU A 261 -14.53 7.05 0.98
C LEU A 261 -13.87 5.70 1.20
N MET A 262 -14.48 4.80 1.97
CA MET A 262 -13.94 3.47 2.22
C MET A 262 -13.77 2.68 0.92
N LEU A 263 -14.84 2.57 0.11
CA LEU A 263 -14.80 1.83 -1.15
C LEU A 263 -13.79 2.43 -2.14
N ASN A 264 -13.78 3.76 -2.27
CA ASN A 264 -12.81 4.45 -3.13
C ASN A 264 -11.37 4.20 -2.67
N SER A 265 -11.13 4.09 -1.36
CA SER A 265 -9.79 3.81 -0.82
C SER A 265 -9.28 2.42 -1.23
N TYR A 266 -10.10 1.40 -1.08
CA TYR A 266 -9.75 0.02 -1.47
C TYR A 266 -9.54 -0.11 -2.97
N ALA A 267 -10.39 0.56 -3.76
CA ALA A 267 -10.26 0.58 -5.22
C ALA A 267 -8.97 1.30 -5.67
N LYS A 268 -8.62 2.44 -5.04
CA LYS A 268 -7.38 3.19 -5.37
C LYS A 268 -6.11 2.41 -5.03
N LEU A 269 -6.09 1.70 -3.89
CA LEU A 269 -4.96 0.87 -3.45
C LEU A 269 -4.85 -0.48 -4.17
N LYS A 270 -5.62 -0.70 -5.25
CA LYS A 270 -5.66 -1.97 -6.02
C LYS A 270 -5.87 -3.21 -5.14
N HIS A 271 -6.55 -3.06 -3.99
CA HIS A 271 -6.93 -4.14 -3.08
C HIS A 271 -8.46 -4.19 -2.90
N PRO A 272 -9.26 -4.31 -3.97
CA PRO A 272 -10.70 -4.47 -3.81
C PRO A 272 -10.99 -5.79 -3.10
N ASN A 273 -11.69 -5.73 -1.97
CA ASN A 273 -12.14 -6.92 -1.27
C ASN A 273 -13.56 -7.32 -1.72
N PRO A 274 -13.77 -8.47 -2.37
CA PRO A 274 -15.08 -8.86 -2.90
C PRO A 274 -16.19 -8.85 -1.85
N LEU A 275 -15.91 -9.30 -0.62
CA LEU A 275 -16.93 -9.36 0.45
C LEU A 275 -17.42 -7.97 0.86
N LEU A 276 -16.50 -7.00 0.93
CA LEU A 276 -16.81 -5.61 1.28
C LEU A 276 -17.69 -4.96 0.20
N PHE A 277 -17.31 -5.13 -1.07
CA PHE A 277 -18.05 -4.61 -2.22
C PHE A 277 -19.42 -5.30 -2.35
N ASP A 278 -19.51 -6.62 -2.23
CA ASP A 278 -20.78 -7.35 -2.26
C ASP A 278 -21.75 -6.90 -1.16
N TYR A 279 -21.24 -6.62 0.04
CA TYR A 279 -22.06 -6.12 1.14
C TYR A 279 -22.63 -4.74 0.84
N PHE A 280 -21.79 -3.77 0.45
CA PHE A 280 -22.24 -2.42 0.18
C PHE A 280 -23.07 -2.31 -1.10
N ALA A 281 -22.86 -3.18 -2.09
CA ALA A 281 -23.71 -3.27 -3.28
C ALA A 281 -25.16 -3.59 -2.94
N LYS A 282 -25.41 -4.34 -1.85
CA LYS A 282 -26.75 -4.66 -1.34
C LYS A 282 -27.28 -3.63 -0.34
N GLU A 283 -26.40 -2.90 0.34
CA GLU A 283 -26.75 -1.94 1.39
C GLU A 283 -27.09 -0.55 0.82
N ILE A 284 -26.26 -0.04 -0.08
CA ILE A 284 -26.39 1.29 -0.68
C ILE A 284 -27.78 1.53 -1.31
N PRO A 285 -28.34 0.61 -2.13
CA PRO A 285 -29.65 0.82 -2.74
C PRO A 285 -30.78 1.06 -1.72
N LYS A 286 -30.69 0.50 -0.52
CA LYS A 286 -31.72 0.67 0.54
C LYS A 286 -31.76 2.08 1.12
N HIS A 287 -30.65 2.83 1.00
CA HIS A 287 -30.50 4.15 1.58
C HIS A 287 -30.04 5.20 0.56
N ILE A 288 -30.24 4.92 -0.73
CA ILE A 288 -29.71 5.73 -1.84
C ILE A 288 -30.10 7.22 -1.76
N LYS A 289 -31.31 7.52 -1.27
CA LYS A 289 -31.80 8.90 -1.09
C LYS A 289 -30.97 9.74 -0.09
N LYS A 290 -30.13 9.11 0.74
CA LYS A 290 -29.22 9.79 1.67
C LYS A 290 -27.85 10.09 1.05
N TYR A 291 -27.54 9.52 -0.12
CA TYR A 291 -26.26 9.71 -0.80
C TYR A 291 -26.31 10.99 -1.64
N THR A 292 -25.37 11.89 -1.40
CA THR A 292 -25.16 13.07 -2.24
C THR A 292 -24.57 12.65 -3.59
N LEU A 293 -24.74 13.46 -4.65
CA LEU A 293 -24.10 13.23 -5.96
C LEU A 293 -22.60 12.96 -5.86
N GLN A 294 -21.88 13.64 -4.97
CA GLN A 294 -20.47 13.40 -4.69
C GLN A 294 -20.21 11.98 -4.16
N SER A 295 -21.03 11.51 -3.22
CA SER A 295 -20.90 10.15 -2.68
C SER A 295 -21.25 9.10 -3.76
N VAL A 296 -22.27 9.38 -4.58
CA VAL A 296 -22.66 8.54 -5.73
C VAL A 296 -21.52 8.42 -6.74
N MET A 297 -20.87 9.54 -7.08
CA MET A 297 -19.70 9.57 -7.96
C MET A 297 -18.57 8.69 -7.41
N LEU A 298 -18.18 8.87 -6.15
CA LEU A 298 -17.11 8.05 -5.54
C LEU A 298 -17.45 6.56 -5.54
N VAL A 299 -18.69 6.20 -5.22
CA VAL A 299 -19.15 4.80 -5.25
C VAL A 299 -19.04 4.27 -6.69
N ALA A 300 -19.63 4.94 -7.67
CA ALA A 300 -19.59 4.50 -9.07
C ALA A 300 -18.14 4.31 -9.56
N SER A 301 -17.26 5.28 -9.31
CA SER A 301 -15.85 5.19 -9.68
C SER A 301 -15.11 4.07 -8.95
N SER A 302 -15.45 3.79 -7.69
CA SER A 302 -14.83 2.70 -6.92
C SER A 302 -15.16 1.32 -7.50
N TYR A 303 -16.43 1.07 -7.87
CA TYR A 303 -16.83 -0.20 -8.48
C TYR A 303 -16.28 -0.35 -9.91
N ALA A 304 -16.30 0.74 -10.69
CA ALA A 304 -15.71 0.77 -12.02
C ALA A 304 -14.22 0.42 -11.99
N ARG A 305 -13.44 1.05 -11.09
CA ARG A 305 -12.01 0.79 -10.92
C ARG A 305 -11.72 -0.61 -10.36
N ALA A 306 -12.56 -1.09 -9.46
CA ALA A 306 -12.42 -2.43 -8.88
C ALA A 306 -12.78 -3.56 -9.87
N GLY A 307 -13.39 -3.24 -11.02
CA GLY A 307 -13.92 -4.24 -11.96
C GLY A 307 -15.09 -5.06 -11.41
N HIS A 308 -15.69 -4.62 -10.29
CA HIS A 308 -16.74 -5.36 -9.61
C HIS A 308 -18.11 -5.01 -10.21
N LYS A 309 -18.66 -5.89 -11.04
CA LYS A 309 -19.93 -5.63 -11.73
C LYS A 309 -21.12 -5.80 -10.78
N SER A 310 -21.96 -4.78 -10.64
CA SER A 310 -23.22 -4.84 -9.90
C SER A 310 -24.31 -4.02 -10.60
N PRO A 311 -25.07 -4.63 -11.53
CA PRO A 311 -26.10 -3.92 -12.29
C PRO A 311 -27.17 -3.28 -11.40
N ALA A 312 -27.60 -3.97 -10.34
CA ALA A 312 -28.60 -3.46 -9.39
C ALA A 312 -28.13 -2.20 -8.64
N LEU A 313 -26.84 -2.14 -8.29
CA LEU A 313 -26.26 -0.94 -7.69
C LEU A 313 -26.24 0.22 -8.69
N PHE A 314 -25.75 0.00 -9.91
CA PHE A 314 -25.68 1.05 -10.93
C PHE A 314 -27.07 1.56 -11.34
N ALA A 315 -28.10 0.71 -11.35
CA ALA A 315 -29.49 1.15 -11.52
C ALA A 315 -29.91 2.11 -10.40
N ALA A 316 -29.68 1.75 -9.13
CA ALA A 316 -30.03 2.60 -7.99
C ALA A 316 -29.24 3.93 -7.98
N LEU A 317 -27.94 3.89 -8.32
CA LEU A 317 -27.12 5.10 -8.47
C LEU A 317 -27.69 6.00 -9.57
N GLY A 318 -28.08 5.40 -10.71
CA GLY A 318 -28.69 6.11 -11.83
C GLY A 318 -30.02 6.80 -11.47
N ASP A 319 -30.85 6.16 -10.64
CA ASP A 319 -32.08 6.78 -10.12
C ASP A 319 -31.80 8.04 -9.31
N GLN A 320 -30.74 8.02 -8.48
CA GLN A 320 -30.37 9.18 -7.67
C GLN A 320 -29.79 10.31 -8.53
N VAL A 321 -28.96 9.97 -9.52
CA VAL A 321 -28.45 10.94 -10.51
C VAL A 321 -29.61 11.63 -11.23
N SER A 322 -30.63 10.86 -11.63
CA SER A 322 -31.81 11.40 -12.32
C SER A 322 -32.62 12.37 -11.45
N ARG A 323 -32.67 12.16 -10.12
CA ARG A 323 -33.38 13.06 -9.18
C ARG A 323 -32.65 14.38 -8.93
N GLU A 324 -31.32 14.36 -8.96
CA GLU A 324 -30.48 15.52 -8.65
C GLU A 324 -29.78 16.08 -9.90
N ALA A 325 -30.25 15.74 -11.10
CA ALA A 325 -29.59 16.08 -12.37
C ALA A 325 -29.33 17.59 -12.54
N GLU A 326 -30.26 18.43 -12.10
CA GLU A 326 -30.15 19.89 -12.15
C GLU A 326 -29.02 20.46 -11.26
N ASN A 327 -28.62 19.73 -10.21
CA ASN A 327 -27.57 20.13 -9.26
C ASN A 327 -26.19 19.58 -9.65
N MET A 328 -26.07 18.96 -10.82
CA MET A 328 -24.84 18.29 -11.25
C MET A 328 -23.82 19.28 -11.81
N THR A 329 -22.60 19.25 -11.27
CA THR A 329 -21.45 19.99 -11.81
C THR A 329 -20.80 19.22 -12.99
N PRO A 330 -20.12 19.90 -13.94
CA PRO A 330 -19.38 19.25 -15.04
C PRO A 330 -18.47 18.10 -14.59
N ARG A 331 -17.74 18.30 -13.48
CA ARG A 331 -16.87 17.29 -12.86
C ARG A 331 -17.59 16.00 -12.48
N ILE A 332 -18.72 16.13 -11.81
CA ILE A 332 -19.54 14.99 -11.36
C ILE A 332 -20.08 14.26 -12.59
N ALA A 333 -20.59 15.00 -13.58
CA ALA A 333 -21.12 14.45 -14.82
C ALA A 333 -20.06 13.62 -15.57
N ALA A 334 -18.88 14.20 -15.83
CA ALA A 334 -17.78 13.54 -16.51
C ALA A 334 -17.34 12.26 -15.79
N SER A 335 -17.21 12.31 -14.46
CA SER A 335 -16.80 11.16 -13.65
C SER A 335 -17.84 10.04 -13.60
N LEU A 336 -19.13 10.40 -13.51
CA LEU A 336 -20.22 9.45 -13.54
C LEU A 336 -20.35 8.79 -14.91
N VAL A 337 -20.37 9.56 -16.01
CA VAL A 337 -20.48 9.01 -17.36
C VAL A 337 -19.34 8.03 -17.62
N HIS A 338 -18.12 8.41 -17.24
CA HIS A 338 -16.96 7.52 -17.34
C HIS A 338 -17.15 6.24 -16.52
N SER A 339 -17.52 6.36 -15.24
CA SER A 339 -17.69 5.20 -14.35
C SER A 339 -18.80 4.26 -14.84
N PHE A 340 -19.92 4.79 -15.33
CA PHE A 340 -21.03 4.03 -15.90
C PHE A 340 -20.61 3.33 -17.21
N SER A 341 -19.86 4.02 -18.09
CA SER A 341 -19.33 3.39 -19.31
C SER A 341 -18.34 2.27 -19.02
N VAL A 342 -17.49 2.42 -17.99
CA VAL A 342 -16.54 1.37 -17.59
C VAL A 342 -17.27 0.15 -17.05
N ALA A 343 -18.37 0.36 -16.33
CA ALA A 343 -19.26 -0.68 -15.85
C ALA A 343 -20.17 -1.30 -16.92
N ASP A 344 -20.12 -0.80 -18.16
CA ASP A 344 -20.97 -1.21 -19.28
C ASP A 344 -22.47 -0.99 -19.01
N VAL A 345 -22.79 0.11 -18.33
CA VAL A 345 -24.18 0.51 -17.99
C VAL A 345 -24.51 1.82 -18.68
N ARG A 346 -25.58 1.81 -19.49
CA ARG A 346 -26.12 3.01 -20.11
C ARG A 346 -27.17 3.64 -19.19
N ASN A 347 -26.95 4.90 -18.80
CA ASN A 347 -27.93 5.70 -18.07
C ASN A 347 -28.40 6.87 -18.93
N GLY A 348 -29.67 6.82 -19.35
CA GLY A 348 -30.26 7.80 -20.28
C GLY A 348 -30.17 9.24 -19.78
N PRO A 349 -30.67 9.57 -18.56
CA PRO A 349 -30.61 10.94 -18.03
C PRO A 349 -29.19 11.50 -17.95
N LEU A 350 -28.23 10.69 -17.50
CA LEU A 350 -26.83 11.09 -17.42
C LEU A 350 -26.23 11.37 -18.81
N LEU A 351 -26.52 10.54 -19.81
CA LEU A 351 -26.06 10.74 -21.20
C LEU A 351 -26.75 11.91 -21.90
N TYR A 352 -27.97 12.25 -21.49
CA TYR A 352 -28.74 13.38 -22.01
C TYR A 352 -28.24 14.73 -21.46
N HIS A 353 -28.02 14.82 -20.14
CA HIS A 353 -27.64 16.09 -19.50
C HIS A 353 -26.15 16.42 -19.56
N THR A 354 -25.28 15.43 -19.73
CA THR A 354 -23.82 15.68 -19.74
C THR A 354 -23.39 16.63 -20.86
N PRO A 355 -23.82 16.45 -22.13
CA PRO A 355 -23.46 17.37 -23.22
C PRO A 355 -23.84 18.82 -22.92
N GLU A 356 -25.11 19.07 -22.56
CA GLU A 356 -25.62 20.40 -22.23
C GLU A 356 -24.81 21.08 -21.11
N LEU A 357 -24.42 20.32 -20.08
CA LEU A 357 -23.61 20.82 -18.96
C LEU A 357 -22.18 21.16 -19.37
N ILE A 358 -21.54 20.34 -20.22
CA ILE A 358 -20.19 20.59 -20.71
C ILE A 358 -20.18 21.81 -21.64
N GLU A 359 -21.15 21.91 -22.56
CA GLU A 359 -21.28 23.02 -23.49
C GLU A 359 -21.52 24.35 -22.78
N LYS A 360 -22.44 24.38 -21.80
CA LYS A 360 -22.72 25.58 -21.01
C LYS A 360 -21.52 26.07 -20.19
N ASN A 361 -20.63 25.16 -19.79
CA ASN A 361 -19.49 25.45 -18.92
C ASN A 361 -18.13 25.30 -19.65
N ILE A 362 -18.13 25.30 -20.99
CA ILE A 362 -16.96 24.96 -21.83
C ILE A 362 -15.73 25.83 -21.56
N THR A 363 -15.92 27.04 -21.03
CA THR A 363 -14.84 27.95 -20.63
C THR A 363 -14.11 27.51 -19.36
N THR A 364 -14.78 26.74 -18.50
CA THR A 364 -14.31 26.30 -17.17
C THR A 364 -14.00 24.80 -17.09
N VAL A 365 -14.41 24.01 -18.08
CA VAL A 365 -14.17 22.56 -18.12
C VAL A 365 -12.68 22.26 -18.34
N THR A 366 -12.17 21.27 -17.60
CA THR A 366 -10.77 20.82 -17.67
C THR A 366 -10.52 19.77 -18.76
N LEU A 367 -9.27 19.62 -19.20
CA LEU A 367 -8.88 18.57 -20.16
C LEU A 367 -9.21 17.16 -19.67
N ALA A 368 -9.05 16.89 -18.37
CA ALA A 368 -9.40 15.61 -17.76
C ALA A 368 -10.90 15.31 -17.87
N GLU A 369 -11.77 16.31 -17.67
CA GLU A 369 -13.21 16.14 -17.80
C GLU A 369 -13.62 15.87 -19.24
N ILE A 370 -13.05 16.61 -20.21
CA ILE A 370 -13.26 16.36 -21.65
C ILE A 370 -12.86 14.93 -22.01
N PHE A 371 -11.65 14.51 -21.60
CA PHE A 371 -11.15 13.16 -21.82
C PHE A 371 -12.10 12.09 -21.26
N MET A 372 -12.55 12.23 -20.01
CA MET A 372 -13.45 11.28 -19.37
C MET A 372 -14.76 11.12 -20.13
N VAL A 373 -15.34 12.22 -20.60
CA VAL A 373 -16.58 12.23 -21.39
C VAL A 373 -16.36 11.59 -22.76
N LEU A 374 -15.37 12.05 -23.53
CA LEU A 374 -15.11 11.52 -24.87
C LEU A 374 -14.78 10.03 -24.84
N ARG A 375 -13.96 9.59 -23.89
CA ARG A 375 -13.62 8.17 -23.70
C ARG A 375 -14.85 7.33 -23.38
N ALA A 376 -15.76 7.87 -22.59
CA ALA A 376 -16.99 7.16 -22.23
C ALA A 376 -17.97 7.04 -23.40
N TYR A 377 -18.11 8.11 -24.19
CA TYR A 377 -18.93 8.11 -25.41
C TYR A 377 -18.35 7.17 -26.46
N ALA A 378 -17.03 7.18 -26.64
CA ALA A 378 -16.30 6.23 -27.48
C ALA A 378 -16.58 4.78 -27.06
N LYS A 379 -16.43 4.47 -25.77
CA LYS A 379 -16.67 3.12 -25.23
C LYS A 379 -18.12 2.66 -25.39
N LEU A 380 -19.08 3.57 -25.25
CA LEU A 380 -20.51 3.28 -25.42
C LEU A 380 -20.96 3.32 -26.88
N ASN A 381 -20.07 3.67 -27.82
CA ASN A 381 -20.35 3.89 -29.24
C ASN A 381 -21.48 4.92 -29.46
N ILE A 382 -21.35 6.09 -28.81
CA ILE A 382 -22.31 7.21 -28.89
C ILE A 382 -21.64 8.37 -29.64
N ASN A 383 -22.15 8.68 -30.82
CA ASN A 383 -21.66 9.80 -31.63
C ASN A 383 -22.53 11.05 -31.42
N ASN A 384 -22.08 11.94 -30.53
CA ASN A 384 -22.64 13.29 -30.41
C ASN A 384 -21.67 14.29 -31.06
N LEU A 385 -21.92 14.61 -32.33
CA LEU A 385 -21.03 15.46 -33.13
C LEU A 385 -20.92 16.89 -32.56
N GLU A 386 -22.01 17.45 -32.05
CA GLU A 386 -22.03 18.82 -31.48
C GLU A 386 -21.13 18.93 -30.24
N LEU A 387 -21.20 17.96 -29.34
CA LEU A 387 -20.32 17.89 -28.17
C LEU A 387 -18.85 17.69 -28.58
N ILE A 388 -18.61 16.82 -29.56
CA ILE A 388 -17.26 16.54 -30.08
C ILE A 388 -16.66 17.80 -30.71
N ASP A 389 -17.40 18.49 -31.57
CA ASP A 389 -16.98 19.74 -32.22
C ASP A 389 -16.65 20.81 -31.19
N THR A 390 -17.56 21.03 -30.23
CA THR A 390 -17.43 22.05 -29.19
C THR A 390 -16.24 21.78 -28.28
N THR A 391 -16.03 20.52 -27.88
CA THR A 391 -14.91 20.15 -26.99
C THR A 391 -13.57 20.18 -27.70
N LEU A 392 -13.48 19.66 -28.94
CA LEU A 392 -12.23 19.66 -29.71
C LEU A 392 -11.79 21.08 -30.09
N ALA A 393 -12.73 21.97 -30.45
CA ALA A 393 -12.43 23.37 -30.73
C ALA A 393 -11.80 24.11 -29.53
N ARG A 394 -12.09 23.66 -28.30
CA ARG A 394 -11.60 24.27 -27.07
C ARG A 394 -10.19 23.81 -26.67
N ILE A 395 -9.75 22.64 -27.12
CA ILE A 395 -8.48 22.02 -26.71
C ILE A 395 -7.26 22.93 -26.92
N PRO A 396 -7.04 23.55 -28.12
CA PRO A 396 -5.87 24.40 -28.33
C PRO A 396 -5.79 25.56 -27.33
N HIS A 397 -6.94 26.16 -27.00
CA HIS A 397 -7.01 27.24 -26.01
C HIS A 397 -6.70 26.77 -24.59
N LEU A 398 -7.14 25.56 -24.20
CA LEU A 398 -6.84 25.01 -22.87
C LEU A 398 -5.36 24.69 -22.71
N ILE A 399 -4.73 24.13 -23.75
CA ILE A 399 -3.29 23.88 -23.79
C ILE A 399 -2.53 25.21 -23.66
N ALA A 400 -2.91 26.23 -24.43
CA ALA A 400 -2.26 27.55 -24.38
C ALA A 400 -2.39 28.26 -23.02
N ILE A 401 -3.54 28.15 -22.35
CA ILE A 401 -3.74 28.70 -21.00
C ILE A 401 -2.80 28.00 -20.01
N GLN A 402 -2.68 26.67 -20.09
CA GLN A 402 -1.85 25.90 -19.16
C GLN A 402 -0.35 26.07 -19.42
N ASP A 403 0.08 26.23 -20.67
CA ASP A 403 1.48 26.50 -21.03
C ASP A 403 1.97 27.90 -20.59
N SER A 404 1.05 28.83 -20.32
CA SER A 404 1.36 30.17 -19.82
C SER A 404 1.68 30.24 -18.31
N ILE A 405 1.51 29.12 -17.59
CA ILE A 405 1.80 29.02 -16.15
C ILE A 405 3.30 28.71 -15.98
N PRO A 406 4.12 29.58 -15.35
CA PRO A 406 5.56 29.39 -15.26
C PRO A 406 5.95 28.11 -14.50
N ARG A 407 6.93 27.37 -15.05
CA ARG A 407 7.54 26.20 -14.40
C ARG A 407 8.51 26.67 -13.32
N GLU A 408 8.07 26.74 -12.07
CA GLU A 408 8.97 27.03 -10.96
C GLU A 408 9.93 25.86 -10.70
N GLY A 409 11.21 26.12 -10.99
CA GLY A 409 12.32 25.43 -10.36
C GLY A 409 12.61 26.10 -9.01
N GLY A 410 12.54 25.30 -7.94
CA GLY A 410 12.97 25.73 -6.59
C GLY A 410 11.89 26.46 -5.78
N MET A 411 11.79 26.07 -4.51
CA MET A 411 10.92 26.56 -3.43
C MET A 411 10.39 28.01 -3.52
N ASP A 412 9.14 28.17 -3.06
CA ASP A 412 8.39 29.37 -2.61
C ASP A 412 7.24 29.84 -3.52
N GLU A 413 6.12 30.18 -2.86
CA GLU A 413 4.89 30.87 -3.32
C GLU A 413 3.63 30.01 -3.61
N THR A 414 2.65 30.15 -2.72
CA THR A 414 1.30 29.57 -2.77
C THR A 414 0.27 30.63 -3.21
N PRO A 415 -0.65 30.34 -4.15
CA PRO A 415 -1.86 31.14 -4.31
C PRO A 415 -3.08 30.60 -3.54
N SER A 416 -3.89 31.55 -3.06
CA SER A 416 -5.15 31.53 -2.29
C SER A 416 -6.29 30.65 -2.84
N ALA A 417 -6.95 29.77 -2.05
CA ALA A 417 -8.17 29.99 -1.22
C ALA A 417 -9.44 30.45 -2.02
N LEU A 418 -10.58 29.73 -2.10
CA LEU A 418 -11.52 29.27 -1.06
C LEU A 418 -12.66 28.40 -1.69
N ASP A 419 -13.18 27.37 -1.00
CA ASP A 419 -14.61 27.25 -0.61
C ASP A 419 -14.97 25.99 0.25
N ASP A 420 -15.65 26.24 1.38
CA ASP A 420 -16.58 25.44 2.20
C ASP A 420 -16.22 24.13 2.97
N TYR A 421 -16.13 24.27 4.30
CA TYR A 421 -16.27 23.24 5.35
C TYR A 421 -17.75 22.95 5.63
N SER A 422 -18.37 22.35 4.64
CA SER A 422 -19.16 21.15 4.90
C SER A 422 -18.23 19.95 4.68
N VAL A 423 -18.55 18.74 5.14
CA VAL A 423 -17.75 17.59 4.68
C VAL A 423 -18.18 17.33 3.22
N SER A 424 -17.74 18.20 2.31
CA SER A 424 -17.88 18.09 0.87
C SER A 424 -16.75 17.18 0.40
N VAL A 425 -17.09 16.06 -0.27
CA VAL A 425 -16.09 15.29 -1.04
C VAL A 425 -15.85 15.98 -2.40
N ALA A 426 -16.02 17.31 -2.46
CA ALA A 426 -15.81 18.10 -3.67
C ALA A 426 -14.36 18.59 -3.81
N ASP A 427 -13.54 18.55 -2.76
CA ASP A 427 -12.14 18.96 -2.83
C ASP A 427 -11.15 17.79 -2.87
N GLU A 428 -11.18 17.08 -4.00
CA GLU A 428 -9.93 16.78 -4.71
C GLU A 428 -9.73 17.89 -5.77
N VAL A 429 -9.55 19.14 -5.34
CA VAL A 429 -8.75 20.08 -6.14
C VAL A 429 -7.35 19.94 -5.58
N ASP A 430 -6.62 19.02 -6.21
CA ASP A 430 -5.19 18.90 -6.06
C ASP A 430 -4.56 20.21 -6.59
N PRO A 431 -3.65 20.89 -5.87
CA PRO A 431 -2.88 21.99 -6.46
C PRO A 431 -1.99 21.54 -7.62
N THR A 432 -1.85 20.24 -7.86
CA THR A 432 -1.24 19.67 -9.08
C THR A 432 -2.20 19.50 -10.25
N ARG A 433 -3.51 19.74 -10.06
CA ARG A 433 -4.59 19.40 -11.02
C ARG A 433 -4.66 20.28 -12.27
N ASP A 434 -3.84 21.32 -12.33
CA ASP A 434 -3.69 22.23 -13.49
C ASP A 434 -2.28 22.20 -14.07
N ARG A 435 -1.59 21.05 -13.97
CA ARG A 435 -0.48 20.74 -14.87
C ARG A 435 -1.06 19.95 -16.04
N CYS A 436 -0.66 20.29 -17.27
CA CYS A 436 -1.08 19.54 -18.45
C CYS A 436 -0.55 18.10 -18.32
N GLU A 437 -1.39 17.19 -17.82
CA GLU A 437 -1.07 15.77 -17.73
C GLU A 437 -1.09 15.19 -19.15
N MET A 438 -0.11 14.35 -19.48
CA MET A 438 -0.03 13.71 -20.80
C MET A 438 -1.18 12.70 -21.02
N LEU A 439 -1.68 12.10 -19.93
CA LEU A 439 -2.71 11.07 -19.98
C LEU A 439 -4.04 11.54 -20.60
N PRO A 440 -4.68 12.65 -20.18
CA PRO A 440 -5.91 13.12 -20.81
C PRO A 440 -5.73 13.47 -22.29
N LEU A 441 -4.62 14.10 -22.65
CA LEU A 441 -4.37 14.56 -24.02
C LEU A 441 -4.23 13.41 -25.02
N LEU A 442 -3.35 12.44 -24.73
CA LEU A 442 -3.18 11.26 -25.58
C LEU A 442 -4.44 10.38 -25.56
N GLY A 443 -5.13 10.34 -24.41
CA GLY A 443 -6.41 9.68 -24.26
C GLY A 443 -7.53 10.29 -25.11
N ILE A 444 -7.52 11.60 -25.35
CA ILE A 444 -8.47 12.26 -26.26
C ILE A 444 -8.23 11.82 -27.70
N ILE A 445 -6.98 11.76 -28.17
CA ILE A 445 -6.65 11.28 -29.52
C ILE A 445 -7.15 9.83 -29.68
N HIS A 446 -6.93 8.98 -28.67
CA HIS A 446 -7.44 7.62 -28.68
C HIS A 446 -8.97 7.56 -28.72
N ALA A 447 -9.66 8.38 -27.93
CA ALA A 447 -11.12 8.47 -27.96
C ALA A 447 -11.65 8.93 -29.33
N MET A 448 -11.00 9.90 -29.98
CA MET A 448 -11.33 10.34 -31.34
C MET A 448 -11.20 9.20 -32.35
N SER A 449 -10.15 8.38 -32.22
CA SER A 449 -9.93 7.22 -33.11
C SER A 449 -11.07 6.20 -33.01
N MET A 450 -11.54 5.93 -31.79
CA MET A 450 -12.64 5.01 -31.50
C MET A 450 -14.00 5.55 -31.95
N LEU A 451 -14.19 6.88 -31.94
CA LEU A 451 -15.38 7.55 -32.45
C LEU A 451 -15.36 7.73 -33.99
N HIS A 452 -14.30 7.28 -34.67
CA HIS A 452 -14.05 7.48 -36.10
C HIS A 452 -14.05 8.97 -36.53
N VAL A 453 -13.58 9.84 -35.64
CA VAL A 453 -13.50 11.30 -35.86
C VAL A 453 -12.14 11.63 -36.48
N SER A 454 -12.09 11.70 -37.81
CA SER A 454 -10.84 11.88 -38.55
C SER A 454 -10.43 13.35 -38.67
N PRO A 455 -9.15 13.71 -38.43
CA PRO A 455 -8.64 15.06 -38.72
C PRO A 455 -8.54 15.36 -40.21
N LYS A 456 -8.72 14.38 -41.11
CA LYS A 456 -8.68 14.60 -42.56
C LYS A 456 -9.98 15.29 -43.02
N GLY A 457 -9.86 16.54 -43.46
CA GLY A 457 -10.97 17.31 -44.04
C GLY A 457 -11.78 18.13 -43.03
N ASN A 458 -11.36 18.20 -41.76
CA ASN A 458 -11.95 19.07 -40.75
C ASN A 458 -10.85 19.87 -40.02
N ASP A 459 -10.80 21.18 -40.27
CA ASP A 459 -9.75 22.07 -39.76
C ASP A 459 -9.76 22.17 -38.23
N VAL A 460 -10.93 22.04 -37.59
CA VAL A 460 -11.06 22.08 -36.11
C VAL A 460 -10.39 20.86 -35.48
N TYR A 461 -10.67 19.67 -36.02
CA TYR A 461 -10.10 18.43 -35.49
C TYR A 461 -8.61 18.34 -35.74
N LYS A 462 -8.17 18.79 -36.93
CA LYS A 462 -6.76 18.87 -37.26
C LYS A 462 -6.03 19.81 -36.30
N ALA A 463 -6.55 21.02 -36.06
CA ALA A 463 -5.96 21.97 -35.13
C ALA A 463 -5.86 21.42 -33.69
N ALA A 464 -6.89 20.69 -33.23
CA ALA A 464 -6.87 20.04 -31.92
C ALA A 464 -5.77 18.96 -31.82
N VAL A 465 -5.70 18.05 -32.81
CA VAL A 465 -4.69 16.97 -32.82
C VAL A 465 -3.27 17.53 -33.00
N ASP A 466 -3.09 18.52 -33.87
CA ASP A 466 -1.81 19.22 -34.07
C ASP A 466 -1.33 19.82 -32.74
N SER A 467 -2.20 20.59 -32.05
CA SER A 467 -1.87 21.22 -30.76
C SER A 467 -1.53 20.20 -29.66
N ILE A 468 -2.26 19.08 -29.58
CA ILE A 468 -1.92 18.00 -28.65
C ILE A 468 -0.55 17.40 -28.97
N CYS A 469 -0.28 17.10 -30.24
CA CYS A 469 0.95 16.45 -30.66
C CYS A 469 2.16 17.38 -30.48
N GLU A 470 2.03 18.68 -30.75
CA GLU A 470 3.07 19.68 -30.50
C GLU A 470 3.38 19.78 -29.00
N HIS A 471 2.36 19.91 -28.16
CA HIS A 471 2.54 19.96 -26.71
C HIS A 471 3.23 18.69 -26.19
N ALA A 472 2.76 17.50 -26.59
CA ALA A 472 3.35 16.22 -26.24
C ALA A 472 4.82 16.10 -26.66
N SER A 473 5.17 16.61 -27.86
CA SER A 473 6.55 16.57 -28.38
C SER A 473 7.53 17.38 -27.53
N SER A 474 7.04 18.42 -26.84
CA SER A 474 7.84 19.36 -26.05
C SER A 474 8.07 18.94 -24.59
N ARG A 475 7.45 17.85 -24.14
CA ARG A 475 7.53 17.37 -22.75
C ARG A 475 8.76 16.53 -22.45
N ASP A 476 9.13 16.43 -21.18
CA ASP A 476 10.25 15.62 -20.72
C ASP A 476 9.93 14.13 -20.85
N ASP A 477 10.96 13.29 -21.04
CA ASP A 477 10.79 11.84 -21.24
C ASP A 477 10.12 11.15 -20.04
N GLU A 478 10.34 11.64 -18.82
CA GLU A 478 9.83 11.06 -17.58
C GLU A 478 8.30 11.25 -17.41
N GLU A 479 7.68 12.10 -18.24
CA GLU A 479 6.23 12.34 -18.22
C GLU A 479 5.42 11.30 -19.02
N PHE A 480 6.09 10.34 -19.66
CA PHE A 480 5.44 9.30 -20.47
C PHE A 480 5.49 7.93 -19.80
N THR A 481 4.38 7.20 -19.88
CA THR A 481 4.31 5.78 -19.52
C THR A 481 4.18 4.89 -20.75
N PRO A 482 4.60 3.61 -20.69
CA PRO A 482 4.45 2.69 -21.81
C PRO A 482 3.01 2.54 -22.32
N VAL A 483 2.02 2.56 -21.41
CA VAL A 483 0.59 2.51 -21.74
C VAL A 483 0.15 3.70 -22.59
N GLU A 484 0.61 4.90 -22.25
CA GLU A 484 0.28 6.14 -22.96
C GLU A 484 0.90 6.16 -24.36
N VAL A 485 2.15 5.71 -24.46
CA VAL A 485 2.86 5.54 -25.74
C VAL A 485 2.12 4.54 -26.64
N ALA A 486 1.73 3.39 -26.10
CA ALA A 486 0.94 2.39 -26.83
C ALA A 486 -0.38 2.98 -27.35
N SER A 487 -1.14 3.64 -26.47
CA SER A 487 -2.44 4.24 -26.79
C SER A 487 -2.33 5.34 -27.84
N ALA A 488 -1.28 6.16 -27.78
CA ALA A 488 -1.00 7.22 -28.74
C ALA A 488 -0.66 6.66 -30.13
N LEU A 489 0.22 5.66 -30.20
CA LEU A 489 0.61 5.02 -31.46
C LEU A 489 -0.58 4.33 -32.13
N GLU A 490 -1.41 3.64 -31.35
CA GLU A 490 -2.64 3.01 -31.84
C GLU A 490 -3.60 4.06 -32.41
N ALA A 491 -3.82 5.15 -31.68
CA ALA A 491 -4.70 6.22 -32.11
C ALA A 491 -4.22 6.89 -33.41
N MET A 492 -2.92 7.16 -33.53
CA MET A 492 -2.32 7.72 -34.73
C MET A 492 -2.45 6.80 -35.95
N SER A 493 -2.27 5.49 -35.73
CA SER A 493 -2.47 4.46 -36.75
C SER A 493 -3.92 4.45 -37.24
N ASN A 494 -4.88 4.37 -36.31
CA ASN A 494 -6.33 4.32 -36.61
C ASN A 494 -6.84 5.58 -37.31
N LEU A 495 -6.31 6.76 -36.96
CA LEU A 495 -6.67 8.03 -37.60
C LEU A 495 -5.93 8.27 -38.92
N HIS A 496 -4.97 7.39 -39.29
CA HIS A 496 -4.06 7.58 -40.42
C HIS A 496 -3.42 8.98 -40.44
N TYR A 497 -3.02 9.47 -39.27
CA TYR A 497 -2.51 10.81 -39.05
C TYR A 497 -1.07 10.73 -38.52
N ARG A 498 -0.15 11.53 -39.10
CA ARG A 498 1.28 11.49 -38.82
C ARG A 498 1.77 12.87 -38.39
N HIS A 499 2.34 12.95 -37.20
CA HIS A 499 2.98 14.15 -36.68
C HIS A 499 4.46 13.86 -36.36
N ASN A 500 5.37 14.52 -37.08
CA ASN A 500 6.79 14.19 -37.08
C ASN A 500 7.47 14.41 -35.72
N GLY A 501 7.08 15.46 -34.98
CA GLY A 501 7.64 15.74 -33.64
C GLY A 501 7.33 14.62 -32.65
N LEU A 502 6.04 14.32 -32.47
CA LEU A 502 5.55 13.25 -31.60
C LEU A 502 6.12 11.89 -31.99
N LEU A 503 6.14 11.53 -33.28
CA LEU A 503 6.75 10.27 -33.73
C LEU A 503 8.25 10.22 -33.41
N GLY A 504 8.97 11.34 -33.53
CA GLY A 504 10.37 11.45 -33.11
C GLY A 504 10.56 11.23 -31.60
N LYS A 505 9.68 11.82 -30.78
CA LYS A 505 9.67 11.66 -29.32
C LYS A 505 9.39 10.22 -28.90
N LEU A 506 8.36 9.60 -29.48
CA LEU A 506 8.00 8.21 -29.20
C LEU A 506 9.12 7.26 -29.66
N ARG A 507 9.81 7.55 -30.77
CA ARG A 507 11.00 6.80 -31.21
C ARG A 507 12.13 6.86 -30.17
N HIS A 508 12.39 8.05 -29.64
CA HIS A 508 13.41 8.24 -28.60
C HIS A 508 13.07 7.44 -27.33
N LEU A 509 11.82 7.50 -26.85
CA LEU A 509 11.38 6.74 -25.68
C LEU A 509 11.50 5.22 -25.88
N LEU A 510 11.11 4.72 -27.06
CA LEU A 510 11.18 3.30 -27.39
C LEU A 510 12.61 2.77 -27.59
N SER A 511 13.58 3.65 -27.85
CA SER A 511 15.00 3.26 -27.90
C SER A 511 15.67 3.08 -26.53
N ARG A 512 14.99 3.45 -25.43
CA ARG A 512 15.53 3.34 -24.07
C ARG A 512 15.17 1.99 -23.47
N GLU A 513 16.17 1.16 -23.19
CA GLU A 513 15.98 -0.16 -22.57
C GLU A 513 15.19 -0.09 -21.26
N SER A 514 15.44 0.92 -20.42
CA SER A 514 14.72 1.13 -19.17
C SER A 514 13.22 1.40 -19.35
N PHE A 515 12.83 2.01 -20.48
CA PHE A 515 11.44 2.34 -20.79
C PHE A 515 10.70 1.12 -21.32
N VAL A 516 11.36 0.33 -22.17
CA VAL A 516 10.83 -0.93 -22.70
C VAL A 516 10.72 -1.98 -21.59
N ALA A 517 11.69 -2.07 -20.68
CA ALA A 517 11.65 -2.94 -19.52
C ALA A 517 10.52 -2.57 -18.52
N ALA A 518 10.05 -1.32 -18.54
CA ALA A 518 8.92 -0.87 -17.73
C ALA A 518 7.54 -1.19 -18.35
N ALA A 519 7.50 -1.60 -19.61
CA ALA A 519 6.26 -2.00 -20.30
C ALA A 519 5.89 -3.44 -19.89
N ASN A 520 4.62 -3.69 -19.60
CA ASN A 520 4.13 -5.06 -19.49
C ASN A 520 3.98 -5.69 -20.89
N ASP A 521 3.83 -7.00 -20.96
CA ASP A 521 3.74 -7.74 -22.23
C ASP A 521 2.60 -7.24 -23.15
N GLU A 522 1.47 -6.80 -22.57
CA GLU A 522 0.32 -6.29 -23.33
C GLU A 522 0.61 -4.94 -23.99
N ASP A 523 1.27 -4.04 -23.25
CA ASP A 523 1.68 -2.72 -23.76
C ASP A 523 2.77 -2.86 -24.81
N ALA A 524 3.76 -3.72 -24.58
CA ALA A 524 4.82 -4.02 -25.54
C ALA A 524 4.25 -4.60 -26.85
N GLN A 525 3.26 -5.49 -26.76
CA GLN A 525 2.60 -6.05 -27.93
C GLN A 525 1.81 -4.98 -28.71
N LYS A 526 1.03 -4.13 -28.03
CA LYS A 526 0.28 -3.03 -28.67
C LYS A 526 1.21 -2.02 -29.36
N ILE A 527 2.34 -1.71 -28.74
CA ILE A 527 3.38 -0.85 -29.32
C ILE A 527 3.88 -1.48 -30.63
N MET A 528 4.27 -2.76 -30.60
CA MET A 528 4.80 -3.46 -31.78
C MET A 528 3.78 -3.60 -32.91
N GLU A 529 2.51 -3.88 -32.60
CA GLU A 529 1.43 -3.94 -33.59
C GLU A 529 1.18 -2.56 -34.23
N SER A 530 1.17 -1.50 -33.43
CA SER A 530 0.98 -0.13 -33.92
C SER A 530 2.14 0.33 -34.80
N LEU A 531 3.38 0.00 -34.44
CA LEU A 531 4.57 0.30 -35.24
C LEU A 531 4.53 -0.41 -36.60
N ARG A 532 4.13 -1.69 -36.64
CA ARG A 532 3.96 -2.45 -37.89
C ARG A 532 2.87 -1.84 -38.76
N ALA A 533 1.72 -1.48 -38.19
CA ALA A 533 0.62 -0.85 -38.91
C ALA A 533 1.01 0.51 -39.53
N MET A 534 1.94 1.24 -38.91
CA MET A 534 2.49 2.48 -39.43
C MET A 534 3.58 2.30 -40.50
N GLY A 535 3.94 1.06 -40.84
CA GLY A 535 4.89 0.74 -41.91
C GLY A 535 6.37 0.82 -41.49
N TRP A 536 6.67 0.69 -40.20
CA TRP A 536 8.05 0.60 -39.71
C TRP A 536 8.64 -0.77 -40.05
N GLN A 537 9.78 -0.81 -40.74
CA GLN A 537 10.47 -2.05 -41.10
C GLN A 537 11.40 -2.52 -39.97
N ASP A 538 11.52 -3.84 -39.79
CA ASP A 538 12.29 -4.55 -38.74
C ASP A 538 13.78 -4.16 -38.62
N ARG A 539 14.35 -3.38 -39.54
CA ARG A 539 15.79 -2.99 -39.50
C ARG A 539 16.13 -1.93 -38.44
N ASP A 540 15.14 -1.19 -37.94
CA ASP A 540 15.33 -0.26 -36.81
C ASP A 540 14.89 -0.89 -35.46
N ALA A 541 14.36 -2.12 -35.48
CA ALA A 541 13.89 -2.86 -34.31
C ALA A 541 14.88 -3.94 -33.83
N THR A 542 16.04 -4.08 -34.49
CA THR A 542 17.07 -5.08 -34.16
C THR A 542 17.87 -4.81 -32.88
N THR A 543 17.61 -3.71 -32.17
CA THR A 543 18.06 -3.53 -30.77
C THR A 543 17.10 -4.14 -29.73
N LEU A 544 16.04 -4.82 -30.15
CA LEU A 544 15.05 -5.44 -29.26
C LEU A 544 15.12 -6.98 -29.21
N SER A 545 16.12 -7.61 -29.84
CA SER A 545 16.29 -9.09 -29.78
C SER A 545 17.67 -9.58 -30.23
N ALA A 546 18.76 -9.14 -29.58
CA ALA A 546 20.05 -9.82 -29.65
C ALA A 546 20.94 -9.33 -28.51
N GLY A 547 20.95 -10.07 -27.40
CA GLY A 547 22.09 -10.01 -26.49
C GLY A 547 23.20 -10.86 -27.11
N ASP A 548 24.28 -10.21 -27.54
CA ASP A 548 25.42 -10.83 -28.19
C ASP A 548 26.07 -11.92 -27.32
N ASP A 549 26.37 -13.04 -27.97
CA ASP A 549 27.33 -14.06 -27.53
C ASP A 549 28.67 -13.40 -27.20
N HIS A 550 28.95 -13.21 -25.92
CA HIS A 550 30.32 -13.09 -25.44
C HIS A 550 30.76 -14.45 -24.90
N SER A 551 31.59 -15.11 -25.70
CA SER A 551 32.49 -16.17 -25.28
C SER A 551 33.46 -15.61 -24.23
N GLU A 552 33.21 -15.91 -22.96
CA GLU A 552 34.23 -15.84 -21.92
C GLU A 552 34.47 -17.25 -21.38
N ASP A 553 35.75 -17.56 -21.25
CA ASP A 553 36.31 -18.85 -20.90
C ASP A 553 35.67 -19.44 -19.65
N HIS A 554 35.27 -20.72 -19.75
CA HIS A 554 34.72 -21.48 -18.64
C HIS A 554 35.79 -21.75 -17.57
N GLU A 555 35.96 -20.80 -16.66
CA GLU A 555 36.46 -21.09 -15.32
C GLU A 555 35.33 -21.71 -14.48
N HIS A 556 35.68 -22.74 -13.71
CA HIS A 556 34.77 -23.54 -12.91
C HIS A 556 33.92 -22.68 -11.97
N VAL A 557 32.64 -22.47 -12.33
CA VAL A 557 31.65 -21.78 -11.48
C VAL A 557 31.31 -22.68 -10.29
N VAL A 558 31.96 -22.42 -9.16
CA VAL A 558 31.50 -22.86 -7.85
C VAL A 558 30.27 -22.01 -7.50
N THR A 559 29.16 -22.67 -7.17
CA THR A 559 27.82 -22.10 -6.94
C THR A 559 27.84 -20.93 -5.96
N GLU A 560 27.76 -19.70 -6.48
CA GLU A 560 27.47 -18.49 -5.71
C GLU A 560 26.00 -18.47 -5.26
N PHE A 561 25.73 -17.90 -4.07
CA PHE A 561 24.38 -17.62 -3.60
C PHE A 561 23.59 -16.86 -4.70
N PRO A 562 22.30 -17.15 -4.95
CA PRO A 562 21.49 -16.31 -5.84
C PRO A 562 21.60 -14.86 -5.35
N MET A 563 22.12 -13.95 -6.19
CA MET A 563 22.28 -12.55 -5.81
C MET A 563 20.90 -11.92 -5.59
N LEU A 564 20.45 -11.94 -4.34
CA LEU A 564 19.32 -11.16 -3.88
C LEU A 564 19.58 -9.67 -4.13
N SER A 565 18.53 -8.94 -4.48
CA SER A 565 18.64 -7.49 -4.61
C SER A 565 19.14 -6.86 -3.30
N PRO A 566 19.87 -5.72 -3.31
CA PRO A 566 20.36 -5.09 -2.10
C PRO A 566 19.22 -4.74 -1.14
N TYR A 567 19.29 -5.24 0.10
CA TYR A 567 18.28 -4.97 1.12
C TYR A 567 18.85 -4.20 2.31
N PRO A 568 18.39 -2.96 2.56
CA PRO A 568 18.97 -2.11 3.61
C PRO A 568 18.54 -2.51 5.03
N ASN A 569 17.42 -3.22 5.20
CA ASN A 569 16.81 -3.48 6.52
C ASN A 569 17.08 -4.90 7.05
N LYS A 570 18.35 -5.34 7.07
CA LYS A 570 18.75 -6.69 7.51
C LYS A 570 18.52 -6.97 9.02
N GLY A 571 18.11 -5.98 9.80
CA GLY A 571 17.95 -6.07 11.25
C GLY A 571 19.30 -6.10 11.99
N LEU A 572 19.25 -6.38 13.30
CA LEU A 572 20.46 -6.65 14.09
C LEU A 572 21.09 -7.96 13.59
N CYS A 573 22.41 -7.94 13.38
CA CYS A 573 23.20 -9.09 12.93
C CYS A 573 24.32 -9.32 13.94
N GLY A 574 24.69 -10.58 14.15
CA GLY A 574 25.65 -10.98 15.18
C GLY A 574 25.04 -11.04 16.58
N ASP A 575 23.73 -11.33 16.67
CA ASP A 575 23.09 -11.48 17.98
C ASP A 575 23.74 -12.66 18.73
N PRO A 576 24.01 -12.52 20.05
CA PRO A 576 24.59 -13.58 20.83
C PRO A 576 23.66 -14.80 20.90
N GLU A 577 24.26 -15.97 20.81
CA GLU A 577 23.60 -17.24 21.05
C GLU A 577 23.63 -17.57 22.53
N TYR A 578 22.49 -18.03 23.05
CA TYR A 578 22.34 -18.51 24.41
C TYR A 578 22.09 -20.01 24.34
N GLU A 579 22.81 -20.79 25.14
CA GLU A 579 22.62 -22.22 25.30
C GLU A 579 22.31 -22.51 26.78
N GLU A 580 21.10 -22.99 27.07
CA GLU A 580 20.68 -23.39 28.40
C GLU A 580 21.19 -24.81 28.71
N ASP A 581 21.38 -25.11 30.00
CA ASP A 581 21.86 -26.42 30.44
C ASP A 581 20.77 -27.49 30.25
N SER A 582 21.03 -28.46 29.37
CA SER A 582 20.12 -29.57 29.07
C SER A 582 19.92 -30.54 30.24
N GLU A 583 20.77 -30.48 31.27
CA GLU A 583 20.65 -31.29 32.48
C GLU A 583 19.92 -30.55 33.61
N SER A 584 19.53 -29.29 33.39
CA SER A 584 18.82 -28.51 34.40
C SER A 584 17.39 -29.01 34.65
N ASP A 585 16.93 -28.83 35.89
CA ASP A 585 15.54 -29.13 36.28
C ASP A 585 14.53 -28.32 35.45
N ASP A 586 14.88 -27.08 35.10
CA ASP A 586 14.06 -26.18 34.26
C ASP A 586 13.91 -26.73 32.84
N TYR A 587 15.00 -27.17 32.20
CA TYR A 587 14.93 -27.81 30.88
C TYR A 587 14.07 -29.08 30.91
N SER A 588 14.28 -29.93 31.91
CA SER A 588 13.52 -31.17 32.09
C SER A 588 12.03 -30.92 32.28
N GLU A 589 11.65 -29.87 33.01
CA GLU A 589 10.26 -29.46 33.20
C GLU A 589 9.64 -28.89 31.92
N LYS A 590 10.34 -28.00 31.22
CA LYS A 590 9.90 -27.49 29.90
C LYS A 590 9.68 -28.65 28.92
N LEU A 591 10.58 -29.63 28.90
CA LEU A 591 10.48 -30.78 28.02
C LEU A 591 9.26 -31.66 28.35
N ARG A 592 9.00 -31.91 29.65
CA ARG A 592 7.77 -32.61 30.09
C ARG A 592 6.50 -31.88 29.64
N GLN A 593 6.47 -30.55 29.77
CA GLN A 593 5.35 -29.73 29.31
C GLN A 593 5.17 -29.81 27.79
N LEU A 594 6.26 -29.67 27.02
CA LEU A 594 6.22 -29.81 25.57
C LEU A 594 5.71 -31.19 25.14
N SER A 595 6.21 -32.26 25.77
CA SER A 595 5.76 -33.64 25.53
C SER A 595 4.26 -33.80 25.78
N GLY A 596 3.76 -33.25 26.89
CA GLY A 596 2.32 -33.20 27.19
C GLY A 596 1.52 -32.50 26.10
N TRP A 597 1.95 -31.30 25.70
CA TRP A 597 1.25 -30.51 24.68
C TRP A 597 1.26 -31.19 23.31
N VAL A 598 2.37 -31.82 22.91
CA VAL A 598 2.45 -32.59 21.66
C VAL A 598 1.54 -33.82 21.69
N LYS A 599 1.36 -34.48 22.85
CA LYS A 599 0.41 -35.60 23.01
C LYS A 599 -1.04 -35.14 22.86
N GLU A 600 -1.38 -34.00 23.45
CA GLU A 600 -2.73 -33.41 23.50
C GLU A 600 -3.15 -32.69 22.22
N ALA A 601 -2.20 -32.13 21.46
CA ALA A 601 -2.47 -31.30 20.29
C ALA A 601 -3.29 -32.06 19.23
N LYS A 602 -4.39 -31.43 18.81
CA LYS A 602 -5.24 -31.90 17.71
C LYS A 602 -4.78 -31.30 16.38
N HIS A 603 -4.19 -30.12 16.41
CA HIS A 603 -3.74 -29.39 15.23
C HIS A 603 -2.35 -28.77 15.45
N LEU A 604 -1.33 -29.62 15.59
CA LEU A 604 0.06 -29.20 15.70
C LEU A 604 0.60 -28.68 14.36
N VAL A 605 1.24 -27.50 14.38
CA VAL A 605 1.91 -26.87 13.24
C VAL A 605 3.36 -26.54 13.59
N PHE A 606 4.27 -26.81 12.65
CA PHE A 606 5.66 -26.38 12.75
C PHE A 606 5.91 -25.12 11.92
N PHE A 607 6.67 -24.18 12.45
CA PHE A 607 7.10 -22.99 11.74
C PHE A 607 8.63 -22.87 11.78
N THR A 608 9.31 -22.89 10.64
CA THR A 608 10.78 -23.01 10.60
C THR A 608 11.47 -21.83 9.91
N GLY A 609 12.66 -21.51 10.40
CA GLY A 609 13.60 -20.56 9.80
C GLY A 609 14.99 -21.17 9.63
N ALA A 610 15.94 -20.40 9.10
CA ALA A 610 17.23 -20.90 8.64
C ALA A 610 18.06 -21.60 9.74
N GLY A 611 17.84 -21.25 11.01
CA GLY A 611 18.52 -21.83 12.16
C GLY A 611 18.34 -23.36 12.28
N ILE A 612 17.22 -23.93 11.80
CA ILE A 612 17.01 -25.40 11.81
C ILE A 612 18.00 -26.13 10.88
N SER A 613 18.50 -25.44 9.86
CA SER A 613 19.37 -26.00 8.80
C SER A 613 20.87 -25.81 9.10
N THR A 614 21.20 -25.15 10.21
CA THR A 614 22.61 -24.93 10.64
C THR A 614 23.35 -26.24 10.89
N ALA A 615 22.69 -27.24 11.48
CA ALA A 615 23.24 -28.58 11.68
C ALA A 615 23.46 -29.35 10.36
N CYS A 616 22.88 -28.89 9.24
CA CYS A 616 23.03 -29.46 7.91
C CYS A 616 24.20 -28.83 7.13
N GLY A 617 24.96 -27.91 7.73
CA GLY A 617 26.04 -27.18 7.05
C GLY A 617 25.56 -25.96 6.25
N ILE A 618 24.28 -25.58 6.37
CA ILE A 618 23.72 -24.37 5.74
C ILE A 618 23.76 -23.23 6.77
N PRO A 619 24.50 -22.14 6.54
CA PRO A 619 24.59 -21.04 7.50
C PRO A 619 23.25 -20.31 7.65
N ASP A 620 23.00 -19.77 8.84
CA ASP A 620 21.89 -18.85 9.04
C ASP A 620 22.21 -17.44 8.50
N PHE A 621 21.26 -16.51 8.62
CA PHE A 621 21.45 -15.15 8.13
C PHE A 621 22.06 -14.18 9.17
N ARG A 622 21.81 -14.37 10.47
CA ARG A 622 21.98 -13.31 11.49
C ARG A 622 22.72 -13.74 12.76
N GLY A 623 22.98 -15.03 12.94
CA GLY A 623 23.77 -15.52 14.06
C GLY A 623 25.19 -14.97 14.02
N PRO A 624 26.03 -15.30 15.01
CA PRO A 624 27.42 -14.85 15.09
C PRO A 624 28.20 -15.11 13.79
N ASN A 625 27.94 -16.25 13.14
CA ASN A 625 28.56 -16.64 11.87
C ASN A 625 27.61 -16.54 10.67
N GLY A 626 26.48 -15.83 10.82
CA GLY A 626 25.46 -15.71 9.79
C GLY A 626 25.91 -14.88 8.58
N ILE A 627 25.29 -15.14 7.42
CA ILE A 627 25.66 -14.52 6.14
C ILE A 627 25.73 -12.99 6.22
N TRP A 628 24.72 -12.35 6.82
CA TRP A 628 24.68 -10.88 6.91
C TRP A 628 25.58 -10.31 8.00
N THR A 629 25.90 -11.10 9.03
CA THR A 629 26.90 -10.72 10.03
C THR A 629 28.27 -10.62 9.37
N ARG A 630 28.66 -11.65 8.60
CA ARG A 630 29.92 -11.68 7.85
C ARG A 630 30.00 -10.55 6.82
N GLU A 631 28.92 -10.30 6.08
CA GLU A 631 28.85 -9.20 5.10
C GLU A 631 29.08 -7.83 5.74
N LYS A 632 28.47 -7.56 6.91
CA LYS A 632 28.69 -6.31 7.66
C LYS A 632 30.14 -6.19 8.14
N THR A 633 30.69 -7.24 8.77
CA THR A 633 32.07 -7.23 9.28
C THR A 633 33.09 -7.01 8.16
N SER A 634 32.90 -7.63 6.99
CA SER A 634 33.76 -7.41 5.82
C SER A 634 33.64 -6.01 5.22
N SER A 635 32.48 -5.36 5.34
CA SER A 635 32.27 -3.99 4.86
C SER A 635 32.88 -2.91 5.77
N GLU A 636 32.96 -3.14 7.08
CA GLU A 636 33.51 -2.21 8.07
C GLU A 636 35.05 -2.22 8.11
N SER A 637 35.70 -3.24 7.54
CA SER A 637 37.15 -3.44 7.53
C SER A 637 37.89 -2.90 6.28
N ARG A 638 37.23 -2.22 5.33
CA ARG A 638 37.81 -1.89 4.01
C ARG A 638 38.38 -0.46 3.90
N THR A 639 39.67 -0.33 3.59
CA THR A 639 40.30 0.84 2.94
C THR A 639 40.07 0.82 1.42
N ARG A 640 40.10 1.99 0.78
CA ARG A 640 39.39 2.36 -0.46
C ARG A 640 39.71 1.66 -1.80
N ASP A 641 40.64 0.71 -1.91
CA ASP A 641 41.09 0.22 -3.23
C ASP A 641 41.19 -1.32 -3.33
N THR A 642 40.06 -2.02 -3.36
CA THR A 642 39.99 -3.44 -3.82
C THR A 642 38.62 -3.76 -4.45
N PRO A 643 38.52 -4.54 -5.54
CA PRO A 643 37.25 -4.92 -6.17
C PRO A 643 36.32 -5.71 -5.25
N LEU A 644 35.01 -5.69 -5.54
CA LEU A 644 33.97 -6.45 -4.83
C LEU A 644 33.85 -7.87 -5.38
N THR A 645 34.44 -8.83 -4.69
CA THR A 645 33.92 -10.21 -4.61
C THR A 645 34.14 -10.69 -3.18
N PRO A 646 33.10 -10.83 -2.34
CA PRO A 646 33.24 -11.55 -1.08
C PRO A 646 33.35 -13.04 -1.42
N SER A 647 34.57 -13.55 -1.58
CA SER A 647 34.75 -15.01 -1.62
C SER A 647 34.34 -15.57 -0.26
N ILE A 648 33.30 -16.39 -0.25
CA ILE A 648 32.76 -17.06 0.95
C ILE A 648 33.74 -18.14 1.47
N THR A 649 34.86 -18.35 0.77
CA THR A 649 35.73 -19.52 0.90
C THR A 649 36.77 -19.48 2.01
N GLU A 650 36.88 -18.41 2.80
CA GLU A 650 37.73 -18.46 3.99
C GLU A 650 36.91 -18.85 5.22
N GLY A 651 36.85 -20.16 5.49
CA GLY A 651 36.67 -20.70 6.84
C GLY A 651 35.40 -21.47 7.19
N THR A 652 34.51 -21.80 6.24
CA THR A 652 33.32 -22.62 6.53
C THR A 652 33.19 -23.80 5.59
N ASP A 653 33.06 -25.02 6.13
CA ASP A 653 32.59 -26.25 5.46
C ASP A 653 31.12 -26.09 5.01
N ALA A 654 30.82 -25.07 4.19
CA ALA A 654 29.49 -24.78 3.69
C ALA A 654 29.12 -25.83 2.64
N VAL A 655 28.11 -26.63 2.95
CA VAL A 655 27.58 -27.66 2.03
C VAL A 655 26.63 -26.99 1.05
N SER A 656 26.68 -27.36 -0.23
CA SER A 656 25.72 -26.86 -1.21
C SER A 656 24.28 -27.29 -0.85
N PHE A 657 23.27 -26.50 -1.22
CA PHE A 657 21.86 -26.84 -0.95
C PHE A 657 21.45 -28.20 -1.55
N SER A 658 22.02 -28.52 -2.71
CA SER A 658 21.83 -29.81 -3.41
C SER A 658 22.39 -30.98 -2.59
N GLU A 659 23.55 -30.82 -1.96
CA GLU A 659 24.21 -31.86 -1.15
C GLU A 659 23.72 -31.95 0.30
N ALA A 660 23.07 -30.90 0.81
CA ALA A 660 22.59 -30.86 2.18
C ALA A 660 21.54 -31.96 2.44
N ILE A 661 21.69 -32.63 3.59
CA ILE A 661 20.84 -33.74 4.06
C ILE A 661 20.02 -33.26 5.28
N PRO A 662 18.73 -33.64 5.40
CA PRO A 662 17.90 -33.26 6.54
C PRO A 662 18.52 -33.66 7.90
N SER A 663 18.50 -32.74 8.87
CA SER A 663 18.94 -33.01 10.24
C SER A 663 17.94 -33.89 11.01
N TYR A 664 18.30 -34.28 12.25
CA TYR A 664 17.40 -35.04 13.11
C TYR A 664 16.06 -34.30 13.34
N SER A 665 16.09 -32.97 13.52
CA SER A 665 14.88 -32.16 13.66
C SER A 665 13.94 -32.29 12.46
N HIS A 666 14.48 -32.27 11.24
CA HIS A 666 13.68 -32.43 10.02
C HIS A 666 13.02 -33.82 9.95
N LEU A 667 13.80 -34.86 10.24
CA LEU A 667 13.32 -36.25 10.26
C LEU A 667 12.26 -36.46 11.35
N ALA A 668 12.45 -35.86 12.52
CA ALA A 668 11.48 -35.88 13.61
C ALA A 668 10.15 -35.21 13.21
N ILE A 669 10.19 -34.05 12.55
CA ILE A 669 8.99 -33.39 12.03
C ILE A 669 8.26 -34.28 11.00
N ALA A 670 9.01 -34.90 10.08
CA ALA A 670 8.46 -35.82 9.08
C ALA A 670 7.80 -37.07 9.71
N GLU A 671 8.39 -37.59 10.79
CA GLU A 671 7.84 -38.69 11.57
C GLU A 671 6.52 -38.28 12.22
N LEU A 672 6.44 -37.11 12.89
CA LEU A 672 5.21 -36.61 13.49
C LEU A 672 4.09 -36.36 12.46
N ILE A 673 4.44 -35.89 11.26
CA ILE A 673 3.47 -35.72 10.17
C ILE A 673 2.90 -37.05 9.72
N SER A 674 3.75 -38.05 9.50
CA SER A 674 3.28 -39.37 9.02
C SER A 674 2.37 -40.09 10.01
N ARG A 675 2.60 -39.88 11.31
CA ARG A 675 1.75 -40.40 12.40
C ARG A 675 0.45 -39.60 12.54
N GLY A 676 0.24 -38.60 11.68
CA GLY A 676 -0.92 -37.72 11.70
C GLY A 676 -0.97 -36.77 12.90
N LYS A 677 0.11 -36.66 13.68
CA LYS A 677 0.20 -35.79 14.86
C LYS A 677 0.35 -34.32 14.47
N ALA A 678 1.23 -34.03 13.51
CA ALA A 678 1.37 -32.69 12.93
C ALA A 678 0.56 -32.55 11.64
N LYS A 679 -0.02 -31.36 11.42
CA LYS A 679 -0.95 -31.09 10.30
C LYS A 679 -0.36 -30.25 9.19
N ALA A 680 0.73 -29.52 9.45
CA ALA A 680 1.45 -28.74 8.44
C ALA A 680 2.84 -28.31 8.94
N VAL A 681 3.74 -28.05 7.99
CA VAL A 681 4.96 -27.27 8.20
C VAL A 681 4.89 -25.99 7.38
N VAL A 682 5.13 -24.87 8.02
CA VAL A 682 5.35 -23.58 7.38
C VAL A 682 6.84 -23.28 7.45
N THR A 683 7.51 -23.12 6.31
CA THR A 683 8.95 -22.89 6.27
C THR A 683 9.29 -21.61 5.52
N GLN A 684 10.14 -20.79 6.13
CA GLN A 684 10.78 -19.62 5.50
C GLN A 684 12.03 -20.00 4.70
N ASN A 685 12.47 -21.25 4.79
CA ASN A 685 13.70 -21.72 4.18
C ASN A 685 13.44 -22.12 2.73
N VAL A 686 14.44 -21.87 1.88
CA VAL A 686 14.45 -22.22 0.46
C VAL A 686 15.27 -23.49 0.16
N ASP A 687 15.83 -24.13 1.19
CA ASP A 687 16.79 -25.25 1.11
C ASP A 687 16.18 -26.59 0.66
N GLY A 688 14.86 -26.74 0.71
CA GLY A 688 14.16 -27.97 0.34
C GLY A 688 14.34 -29.15 1.32
N LEU A 689 14.94 -28.95 2.50
CA LEU A 689 15.25 -30.03 3.44
C LEU A 689 14.00 -30.68 4.04
N HIS A 690 12.94 -29.91 4.28
CA HIS A 690 11.65 -30.46 4.72
C HIS A 690 11.04 -31.39 3.68
N TRP A 691 11.13 -31.03 2.40
CA TRP A 691 10.72 -31.92 1.32
C TRP A 691 11.61 -33.17 1.30
N LYS A 692 12.94 -33.00 1.27
CA LYS A 692 13.93 -34.11 1.32
C LYS A 692 13.74 -35.08 2.48
N SER A 693 13.21 -34.63 3.62
CA SER A 693 12.88 -35.47 4.78
C SER A 693 11.67 -36.40 4.58
N GLY A 694 10.96 -36.28 3.44
CA GLY A 694 9.82 -37.09 3.06
C GLY A 694 8.46 -36.47 3.39
N ILE A 695 8.39 -35.17 3.71
CA ILE A 695 7.12 -34.51 3.98
C ILE A 695 6.37 -34.25 2.66
N PRO A 696 5.09 -34.67 2.54
CA PRO A 696 4.32 -34.44 1.33
C PRO A 696 4.17 -32.95 1.02
N ARG A 697 4.32 -32.58 -0.27
CA ARG A 697 4.14 -31.20 -0.76
C ARG A 697 2.81 -30.55 -0.34
N SER A 698 1.75 -31.34 -0.20
CA SER A 698 0.43 -30.87 0.24
C SER A 698 0.42 -30.31 1.67
N LEU A 699 1.35 -30.74 2.53
CA LEU A 699 1.48 -30.35 3.93
C LEU A 699 2.62 -29.34 4.19
N LEU A 700 3.35 -28.96 3.14
CA LEU A 700 4.42 -27.96 3.18
C LEU A 700 3.92 -26.61 2.67
N SER A 701 4.12 -25.57 3.46
CA SER A 701 3.97 -24.17 3.06
C SER A 701 5.34 -23.51 2.97
N GLU A 702 5.95 -23.53 1.78
CA GLU A 702 7.25 -22.91 1.50
C GLU A 702 7.05 -21.44 1.12
N ILE A 703 6.94 -20.59 2.13
CA ILE A 703 6.45 -19.21 1.95
C ILE A 703 7.47 -18.26 1.31
N HIS A 704 8.73 -18.67 1.15
CA HIS A 704 9.75 -17.92 0.38
C HIS A 704 10.20 -18.66 -0.89
N GLY A 705 9.48 -19.73 -1.26
CA GLY A 705 9.87 -20.60 -2.36
C GLY A 705 10.85 -21.70 -1.96
N CYS A 706 11.38 -22.39 -2.97
CA CYS A 706 12.30 -23.51 -2.81
C CYS A 706 13.27 -23.56 -3.99
N LEU A 707 14.57 -23.68 -3.71
CA LEU A 707 15.63 -23.79 -4.72
C LEU A 707 15.57 -25.11 -5.51
N LEU A 708 14.86 -26.11 -4.98
CA LEU A 708 14.67 -27.42 -5.64
C LEU A 708 13.34 -27.49 -6.39
N ALA A 709 12.72 -26.34 -6.67
CA ALA A 709 11.43 -26.25 -7.35
C ALA A 709 11.44 -25.21 -8.45
N SER A 710 10.69 -25.49 -9.51
CA SER A 710 10.35 -24.55 -10.58
C SER A 710 8.87 -24.60 -10.88
N TYR A 711 8.29 -23.59 -11.50
CA TYR A 711 6.88 -23.62 -11.92
C TYR A 711 6.71 -23.19 -13.38
N CYS A 712 5.66 -23.69 -14.03
CA CYS A 712 5.28 -23.25 -15.37
C CYS A 712 4.39 -22.01 -15.28
N ASP A 713 4.77 -20.94 -15.97
CA ASP A 713 3.99 -19.71 -16.14
C ASP A 713 2.57 -19.92 -16.71
N SER A 714 2.40 -20.91 -17.60
CA SER A 714 1.17 -21.14 -18.34
C SER A 714 0.19 -22.06 -17.60
N CYS A 715 0.66 -23.21 -17.12
CA CYS A 715 -0.19 -24.20 -16.45
C CYS A 715 -0.07 -24.22 -14.93
N GLN A 716 0.80 -23.37 -14.36
CA GLN A 716 1.02 -23.21 -12.92
C GLN A 716 1.40 -24.53 -12.22
N THR A 717 1.89 -25.52 -12.99
CA THR A 717 2.36 -26.79 -12.44
C THR A 717 3.75 -26.58 -11.88
N GLU A 718 3.91 -26.88 -10.59
CA GLU A 718 5.19 -26.95 -9.92
C GLU A 718 5.91 -28.24 -10.28
N PHE A 719 7.21 -28.13 -10.53
CA PHE A 719 8.13 -29.23 -10.77
C PHE A 719 9.20 -29.25 -9.69
N ARG A 720 9.51 -30.44 -9.17
CA ARG A 720 10.55 -30.65 -8.16
C ARG A 720 11.78 -31.28 -8.79
N HIS A 721 12.94 -30.91 -8.27
CA HIS A 721 14.28 -31.27 -8.77
C HIS A 721 15.14 -31.83 -7.64
N LEU A 722 16.15 -32.65 -7.97
CA LEU A 722 17.12 -33.15 -6.97
C LEU A 722 18.21 -32.13 -6.67
N ASP A 723 18.55 -31.32 -7.67
CA ASP A 723 19.57 -30.29 -7.61
C ASP A 723 18.93 -28.90 -7.65
N ASP A 724 19.66 -27.88 -7.20
CA ASP A 724 19.20 -26.50 -7.30
C ASP A 724 18.90 -26.12 -8.75
N VAL A 725 17.76 -25.45 -8.94
CA VAL A 725 17.40 -24.90 -10.26
C VAL A 725 18.14 -23.60 -10.56
N GLY A 726 18.77 -23.00 -9.53
CA GLY A 726 19.38 -21.68 -9.55
C GLY A 726 18.37 -20.55 -9.77
N GLY A 727 18.75 -19.33 -9.41
CA GLY A 727 17.94 -18.14 -9.61
C GLY A 727 17.12 -17.71 -8.38
N CYS A 728 16.66 -16.47 -8.44
CA CYS A 728 15.74 -15.85 -7.51
C CYS A 728 14.97 -14.73 -8.22
N GLY A 729 13.75 -14.47 -7.79
CA GLY A 729 12.87 -13.48 -8.37
C GLY A 729 12.05 -14.03 -9.54
N GLN A 730 11.67 -15.32 -9.47
CA GLN A 730 10.76 -15.95 -10.42
C GLN A 730 11.18 -15.81 -11.88
N ARG A 731 12.47 -15.98 -12.17
CA ARG A 731 13.05 -15.81 -13.51
C ARG A 731 12.96 -17.10 -14.32
N PRO A 732 12.94 -17.01 -15.66
CA PRO A 732 13.03 -18.19 -16.52
C PRO A 732 14.28 -19.02 -16.20
N LEU A 733 14.13 -20.35 -16.16
CA LEU A 733 15.24 -21.25 -15.96
C LEU A 733 16.27 -21.14 -17.10
N PRO A 734 17.57 -21.37 -16.83
CA PRO A 734 18.64 -21.29 -17.84
C PRO A 734 18.30 -22.10 -19.09
N GLY A 735 18.42 -21.49 -20.27
CA GLY A 735 18.10 -22.14 -21.56
C GLY A 735 16.61 -22.25 -21.90
N GLY A 736 15.72 -21.60 -21.13
CA GLY A 736 14.31 -21.48 -21.47
C GLY A 736 13.57 -22.82 -21.47
N LEU A 737 13.83 -23.67 -20.47
CA LEU A 737 13.22 -25.00 -20.40
C LEU A 737 11.69 -24.92 -20.48
N LEU A 738 11.13 -25.71 -21.37
CA LEU A 738 9.69 -25.80 -21.59
C LEU A 738 9.03 -26.79 -20.63
N CYS A 739 7.77 -26.52 -20.32
CA CYS A 739 6.95 -27.36 -19.46
C CYS A 739 6.57 -28.67 -20.18
N PRO A 740 7.01 -29.86 -19.69
CA PRO A 740 6.77 -31.12 -20.37
C PRO A 740 5.28 -31.52 -20.34
N LYS A 741 4.52 -31.04 -19.34
CA LYS A 741 3.07 -31.25 -19.25
C LYS A 741 2.33 -30.50 -20.36
N CYS A 742 2.70 -29.24 -20.60
CA CYS A 742 2.14 -28.44 -21.69
C CYS A 742 2.53 -29.01 -23.04
N GLU A 743 3.79 -29.44 -23.21
CA GLU A 743 4.25 -30.10 -24.44
C GLU A 743 3.48 -31.39 -24.72
N ARG A 744 3.34 -32.30 -23.74
CA ARG A 744 2.62 -33.57 -23.91
C ARG A 744 1.14 -33.37 -24.19
N SER A 745 0.49 -32.37 -23.57
CA SER A 745 -0.94 -32.09 -23.80
C SER A 745 -1.26 -31.70 -25.25
N ASN A 746 -0.28 -31.20 -26.01
CA ASN A 746 -0.41 -30.85 -27.42
C ASN A 746 -0.18 -32.01 -28.39
N THR A 747 0.18 -33.21 -27.91
CA THR A 747 0.50 -34.37 -28.79
C THR A 747 -0.67 -35.31 -29.06
N LYS A 748 -1.80 -35.21 -28.33
CA LYS A 748 -2.96 -36.10 -28.53
C LYS A 748 -3.77 -35.83 -29.82
N THR A 749 -3.44 -34.79 -30.59
CA THR A 749 -4.01 -34.51 -31.92
C THR A 749 -3.02 -34.65 -33.08
N ALA A 750 -1.81 -35.16 -32.84
CA ALA A 750 -0.74 -35.17 -33.84
C ALA A 750 -0.14 -36.58 -34.08
N LEU A 751 -0.95 -37.52 -34.56
CA LEU A 751 -0.38 -38.60 -35.37
C LEU A 751 -0.12 -38.05 -36.78
N HIS A 752 1.12 -38.16 -37.23
CA HIS A 752 1.64 -37.86 -38.57
C HIS A 752 1.91 -36.39 -38.94
N ARG A 753 3.04 -35.84 -38.45
CA ARG A 753 4.06 -35.15 -39.29
C ARG A 753 5.28 -34.70 -38.46
N PRO A 754 6.47 -34.59 -39.06
CA PRO A 754 7.66 -34.06 -38.39
C PRO A 754 7.40 -32.59 -38.02
N VAL A 755 7.72 -32.21 -36.78
CA VAL A 755 7.52 -30.86 -36.23
C VAL A 755 8.49 -29.88 -36.89
N ARG A 756 8.10 -29.35 -38.05
CA ARG A 756 8.59 -28.07 -38.57
C ARG A 756 7.70 -26.99 -37.97
N MET A 757 8.30 -25.95 -37.42
CA MET A 757 7.62 -24.83 -36.75
C MET A 757 6.53 -24.22 -37.66
N VAL A 758 5.27 -24.59 -37.43
CA VAL A 758 4.10 -23.91 -38.01
C VAL A 758 3.44 -23.14 -36.89
N ARG A 759 3.70 -21.82 -36.84
CA ARG A 759 2.92 -20.84 -36.09
C ARG A 759 1.56 -20.71 -36.79
N ARG A 760 0.52 -21.35 -36.24
CA ARG A 760 -0.88 -21.05 -36.57
C ARG A 760 -1.39 -20.02 -35.57
N GLU A 761 -2.10 -19.04 -36.10
CA GLU A 761 -2.75 -17.94 -35.39
C GLU A 761 -3.46 -18.41 -34.11
N GLY A 762 -3.15 -17.74 -32.99
CA GLY A 762 -4.06 -17.65 -31.85
C GLY A 762 -3.67 -18.33 -30.54
N HIS A 763 -2.93 -19.45 -30.48
CA HIS A 763 -2.72 -20.15 -29.20
C HIS A 763 -1.40 -20.95 -29.14
N ARG A 764 -0.26 -20.28 -28.97
CA ARG A 764 0.94 -20.89 -28.37
C ARG A 764 1.51 -19.93 -27.34
N ARG A 765 1.21 -20.15 -26.06
CA ARG A 765 1.99 -19.55 -24.97
C ARG A 765 3.30 -20.32 -24.89
N ASP A 766 4.43 -19.63 -24.93
CA ASP A 766 5.71 -20.23 -24.56
C ASP A 766 5.56 -20.65 -23.09
N CYS A 767 5.51 -21.96 -22.83
CA CYS A 767 5.23 -22.49 -21.49
C CYS A 767 6.56 -22.69 -20.76
N VAL A 768 7.20 -21.60 -20.35
CA VAL A 768 8.57 -21.63 -19.81
C VAL A 768 8.54 -21.90 -18.30
N LEU A 769 9.50 -22.68 -17.84
CA LEU A 769 9.71 -22.92 -16.41
C LEU A 769 10.46 -21.78 -15.78
N HIS A 770 10.00 -21.33 -14.62
CA HIS A 770 10.58 -20.27 -13.82
C HIS A 770 11.03 -20.79 -12.45
N ASP A 771 12.03 -20.17 -11.84
CA ASP A 771 12.41 -20.46 -10.45
C ASP A 771 11.29 -20.08 -9.46
N CYS A 772 11.31 -20.67 -8.26
CA CYS A 772 10.26 -20.44 -7.25
C CYS A 772 10.68 -19.47 -6.13
N VAL A 773 11.94 -19.03 -6.07
CA VAL A 773 12.49 -18.32 -4.91
C VAL A 773 12.19 -16.84 -5.01
N LEU A 774 11.69 -16.25 -3.92
CA LEU A 774 11.30 -14.84 -3.91
C LEU A 774 12.50 -13.90 -3.80
N ASP A 775 12.37 -12.72 -4.43
CA ASP A 775 13.15 -11.52 -4.10
C ASP A 775 12.36 -10.57 -3.16
N TRP A 776 13.00 -9.55 -2.61
CA TRP A 776 12.46 -8.73 -1.50
C TRP A 776 11.13 -8.02 -1.76
N ASN A 777 10.87 -7.65 -3.02
CA ASN A 777 9.69 -6.88 -3.41
C ASN A 777 8.52 -7.78 -3.85
N GLU A 778 8.69 -9.09 -3.82
CA GLU A 778 7.69 -10.05 -4.28
C GLU A 778 6.74 -10.46 -3.15
N GLU A 779 5.49 -10.77 -3.51
CA GLU A 779 4.52 -11.28 -2.57
C GLU A 779 4.80 -12.75 -2.22
N LEU A 780 4.49 -13.18 -0.99
CA LEU A 780 4.58 -14.60 -0.63
C LEU A 780 3.68 -15.43 -1.58
N PRO A 781 4.16 -16.55 -2.13
CA PRO A 781 3.48 -17.27 -3.19
C PRO A 781 2.17 -17.88 -2.70
N GLU A 782 1.12 -17.74 -3.49
CA GLU A 782 -0.08 -18.56 -3.37
C GLU A 782 0.15 -19.87 -4.16
N PRO A 783 -0.22 -21.05 -3.63
CA PRO A 783 -1.13 -21.27 -2.50
C PRO A 783 -0.45 -21.40 -1.12
N ASP A 784 0.89 -21.34 -1.05
CA ASP A 784 1.65 -21.58 0.17
C ASP A 784 1.30 -20.61 1.30
N ARG A 785 1.13 -19.33 0.96
CA ARG A 785 0.70 -18.27 1.89
C ARG A 785 -0.68 -18.57 2.48
N SER A 786 -1.72 -18.79 1.67
CA SER A 786 -3.06 -19.08 2.19
C SER A 786 -3.10 -20.34 3.06
N ARG A 787 -2.36 -21.39 2.67
CA ARG A 787 -2.23 -22.60 3.47
C ARG A 787 -1.53 -22.33 4.80
N ALA A 788 -0.43 -21.57 4.81
CA ALA A 788 0.29 -21.22 6.03
C ALA A 788 -0.63 -20.49 7.02
N ILE A 789 -1.31 -19.45 6.53
CA ILE A 789 -2.26 -18.67 7.34
C ILE A 789 -3.36 -19.57 7.88
N ARG A 790 -3.96 -20.41 7.03
CA ARG A 790 -5.03 -21.32 7.44
C ARG A 790 -4.59 -22.27 8.56
N HIS A 791 -3.45 -22.94 8.40
CA HIS A 791 -2.98 -23.89 9.40
C HIS A 791 -2.57 -23.20 10.70
N CYS A 792 -1.89 -22.05 10.65
CA CYS A 792 -1.52 -21.30 11.84
C CYS A 792 -2.73 -20.72 12.58
N LYS A 793 -3.84 -20.40 11.89
CA LYS A 793 -5.10 -19.98 12.53
C LYS A 793 -5.81 -21.13 13.25
N LEU A 794 -5.69 -22.35 12.74
CA LEU A 794 -6.33 -23.55 13.31
C LEU A 794 -5.48 -24.22 14.40
N ALA A 795 -4.22 -23.83 14.54
CA ALA A 795 -3.29 -24.50 15.44
C ALA A 795 -3.69 -24.34 16.91
N ASP A 796 -3.73 -25.44 17.64
CA ASP A 796 -3.77 -25.45 19.11
C ASP A 796 -2.36 -25.51 19.72
N LEU A 797 -1.36 -25.93 18.93
CA LEU A 797 0.06 -25.86 19.24
C LEU A 797 0.86 -25.45 18.00
N CYS A 798 1.65 -24.39 18.09
CA CYS A 798 2.61 -23.97 17.08
C CYS A 798 4.03 -24.01 17.63
N ILE A 799 4.94 -24.74 16.98
CA ILE A 799 6.35 -24.85 17.39
C ILE A 799 7.22 -24.13 16.36
N VAL A 800 7.81 -23.01 16.78
CA VAL A 800 8.75 -22.19 16.01
C VAL A 800 10.17 -22.70 16.22
N ILE A 801 10.90 -22.93 15.14
CA ILE A 801 12.25 -23.53 15.19
C ILE A 801 13.20 -22.72 14.31
N GLY A 802 14.31 -22.26 14.89
CA GLY A 802 15.41 -21.68 14.11
C GLY A 802 15.07 -20.37 13.39
N SER A 803 14.05 -19.64 13.85
CA SER A 803 13.65 -18.36 13.27
C SER A 803 13.85 -17.22 14.26
N SER A 804 14.46 -16.12 13.79
CA SER A 804 14.55 -14.87 14.55
C SER A 804 13.24 -14.09 14.60
N LEU A 805 12.24 -14.49 13.78
CA LEU A 805 10.92 -13.85 13.69
C LEU A 805 10.99 -12.33 13.44
N ARG A 806 11.84 -11.89 12.51
CA ARG A 806 12.03 -10.45 12.19
C ARG A 806 11.49 -9.99 10.84
N ILE A 807 11.12 -10.92 9.95
CA ILE A 807 10.66 -10.59 8.60
C ILE A 807 9.14 -10.69 8.54
N GLU A 808 8.49 -9.53 8.49
CA GLU A 808 7.05 -9.43 8.26
C GLU A 808 6.72 -9.60 6.77
N PRO A 809 5.57 -10.22 6.41
CA PRO A 809 4.50 -10.67 7.30
C PRO A 809 4.71 -12.06 7.92
N ALA A 810 5.76 -12.79 7.55
CA ALA A 810 5.97 -14.20 7.92
C ALA A 810 6.11 -14.42 9.44
N SER A 811 6.81 -13.51 10.14
CA SER A 811 7.03 -13.59 11.60
C SER A 811 5.75 -13.57 12.43
N SER A 812 4.66 -13.00 11.89
CA SER A 812 3.38 -12.92 12.61
C SER A 812 2.58 -14.23 12.58
N PHE A 813 2.82 -15.12 11.60
CA PHE A 813 1.97 -16.30 11.33
C PHE A 813 1.82 -17.24 12.53
N PRO A 814 2.90 -17.63 13.25
CA PRO A 814 2.80 -18.55 14.39
C PRO A 814 1.83 -18.10 15.49
N PHE A 815 1.61 -16.79 15.61
CA PHE A 815 0.80 -16.19 16.68
C PHE A 815 -0.67 -15.99 16.31
N TYR A 816 -1.09 -16.34 15.09
CA TYR A 816 -2.49 -16.21 14.67
C TYR A 816 -3.46 -17.03 15.52
N ALA A 817 -3.04 -18.23 15.96
CA ALA A 817 -3.81 -19.07 16.89
C ALA A 817 -4.11 -18.37 18.22
N GLN A 818 -3.16 -17.62 18.78
CA GLN A 818 -3.34 -16.87 20.02
C GLN A 818 -4.32 -15.68 19.84
N TRP A 819 -4.33 -15.06 18.66
CA TRP A 819 -5.13 -13.86 18.39
C TRP A 819 -6.61 -14.16 18.13
N ILE A 820 -6.91 -15.22 17.36
CA ILE A 820 -8.28 -15.57 16.97
C ILE A 820 -9.07 -16.18 18.12
N ASN A 821 -8.46 -17.09 18.89
CA ASN A 821 -9.18 -17.83 19.94
C ASN A 821 -9.52 -16.94 21.14
N LYS A 822 -8.75 -15.88 21.40
CA LYS A 822 -9.10 -14.85 22.41
C LYS A 822 -10.35 -14.04 22.04
N ARG A 823 -10.69 -13.97 20.75
CA ARG A 823 -11.80 -13.16 20.20
C ARG A 823 -13.11 -13.95 20.07
N MET A 824 -13.03 -15.27 20.15
CA MET A 824 -14.14 -16.23 20.11
C MET A 824 -14.17 -16.95 21.45
N GLU A 825 -14.98 -16.49 22.41
CA GLU A 825 -15.08 -16.97 23.82
C GLU A 825 -15.32 -18.50 24.02
N LYS A 826 -15.26 -19.31 22.97
CA LYS A 826 -15.53 -20.75 22.92
C LYS A 826 -14.33 -21.63 22.50
N LEU A 827 -13.18 -21.06 22.12
CA LEU A 827 -12.00 -21.84 21.71
C LEU A 827 -10.84 -21.62 22.69
N GLU A 828 -10.19 -22.70 23.12
CA GLU A 828 -8.97 -22.62 23.92
C GLU A 828 -7.87 -21.89 23.14
N ARG A 829 -7.15 -20.98 23.81
CA ARG A 829 -6.03 -20.23 23.23
C ARG A 829 -4.96 -21.22 22.74
N GLY A 830 -4.57 -21.14 21.47
CA GLY A 830 -3.46 -21.95 20.95
C GLY A 830 -2.13 -21.57 21.59
N ARG A 831 -1.27 -22.55 21.86
CA ARG A 831 0.03 -22.40 22.51
C ARG A 831 1.15 -22.21 21.48
N VAL A 832 2.14 -21.39 21.78
CA VAL A 832 3.32 -21.16 20.91
C VAL A 832 4.60 -21.51 21.65
N VAL A 833 5.45 -22.34 21.05
CA VAL A 833 6.75 -22.74 21.57
C VAL A 833 7.84 -22.18 20.66
N ILE A 834 8.91 -21.62 21.22
CA ILE A 834 10.05 -21.12 20.43
C ILE A 834 11.33 -21.87 20.83
N ILE A 835 11.93 -22.54 19.86
CA ILE A 835 13.21 -23.24 19.96
C ILE A 835 14.20 -22.51 19.05
N ASN A 836 15.07 -21.71 19.67
CA ASN A 836 16.08 -20.91 18.96
C ASN A 836 17.22 -20.51 19.91
N LEU A 837 18.46 -20.45 19.42
CA LEU A 837 19.61 -20.03 20.23
C LEU A 837 19.64 -18.51 20.46
N GLN A 838 19.24 -17.71 19.46
CA GLN A 838 19.16 -16.25 19.63
C GLN A 838 17.80 -15.83 20.20
N LYS A 839 17.78 -14.70 20.92
CA LYS A 839 16.55 -14.06 21.37
C LYS A 839 15.69 -13.59 20.18
N THR A 840 14.38 -13.71 20.32
CA THR A 840 13.42 -13.26 19.30
C THR A 840 12.59 -12.09 19.85
N GLU A 841 12.05 -11.25 18.97
CA GLU A 841 11.16 -10.14 19.39
C GLU A 841 9.85 -10.65 20.03
N TYR A 842 9.59 -11.94 19.94
CA TYR A 842 8.38 -12.59 20.40
C TYR A 842 8.59 -13.51 21.62
N ASP A 843 9.78 -13.48 22.25
CA ASP A 843 10.09 -14.33 23.40
C ASP A 843 9.08 -14.11 24.56
N GLU A 844 8.63 -12.88 24.81
CA GLU A 844 7.62 -12.58 25.84
C GLU A 844 6.20 -13.07 25.50
N ARG A 845 5.96 -13.47 24.25
CA ARG A 845 4.63 -13.88 23.76
C ARG A 845 4.50 -15.40 23.60
N CYS A 846 5.61 -16.12 23.62
CA CYS A 846 5.57 -17.58 23.58
C CYS A 846 5.16 -18.14 24.95
N ASP A 847 4.54 -19.32 24.92
CA ASP A 847 4.11 -20.04 26.11
C ASP A 847 5.25 -20.94 26.64
N LEU A 848 6.23 -21.29 25.80
CA LEU A 848 7.44 -22.03 26.19
C LEU A 848 8.64 -21.64 25.33
N ARG A 849 9.81 -21.44 25.95
CA ARG A 849 11.04 -20.98 25.29
C ARG A 849 12.22 -21.90 25.60
N PHE A 850 12.90 -22.37 24.55
CA PHE A 850 14.12 -23.19 24.64
C PHE A 850 15.32 -22.51 23.98
N PHE A 851 16.31 -22.12 24.78
CA PHE A 851 17.62 -21.69 24.30
C PHE A 851 18.52 -22.91 24.08
N THR A 852 18.11 -23.82 23.21
CA THR A 852 18.81 -25.09 22.95
C THR A 852 18.79 -25.40 21.45
N ARG A 853 19.80 -26.13 20.97
CA ARG A 853 19.81 -26.67 19.59
C ARG A 853 18.57 -27.53 19.34
N SER A 854 17.91 -27.32 18.21
CA SER A 854 16.66 -28.03 17.89
C SER A 854 16.84 -29.55 17.87
N ASP A 855 17.94 -30.04 17.32
CA ASP A 855 18.25 -31.48 17.25
C ASP A 855 18.34 -32.13 18.63
N ARG A 856 18.76 -31.39 19.67
CA ARG A 856 18.78 -31.90 21.05
C ARG A 856 17.36 -31.98 21.61
N VAL A 857 16.60 -30.88 21.52
CA VAL A 857 15.20 -30.83 21.97
C VAL A 857 14.36 -31.93 21.34
N PHE A 858 14.51 -32.19 20.04
CA PHE A 858 13.75 -33.23 19.36
C PHE A 858 14.16 -34.66 19.76
N ARG A 859 15.44 -34.93 20.05
CA ARG A 859 15.88 -36.25 20.55
C ARG A 859 15.25 -36.55 21.91
N ASP A 860 15.39 -35.61 22.83
CA ASP A 860 14.91 -35.76 24.20
C ASP A 860 13.36 -35.81 24.22
N LEU A 861 12.69 -35.04 23.34
CA LEU A 861 11.24 -35.11 23.14
C LEU A 861 10.82 -36.47 22.60
N PHE A 862 11.51 -37.02 21.59
CA PHE A 862 11.18 -38.31 21.00
C PHE A 862 11.38 -39.46 21.98
N GLU A 863 12.43 -39.39 22.79
CA GLU A 863 12.66 -40.32 23.89
C GLU A 863 11.49 -40.29 24.90
N GLN A 864 11.06 -39.11 25.34
CA GLN A 864 9.89 -38.97 26.24
C GLN A 864 8.55 -39.39 25.62
N LEU A 865 8.41 -39.23 24.30
CA LEU A 865 7.23 -39.67 23.56
C LEU A 865 7.25 -41.18 23.29
N GLY A 866 8.39 -41.86 23.48
CA GLY A 866 8.59 -43.25 23.10
C GLY A 866 8.47 -43.48 21.59
N ILE A 867 8.86 -42.48 20.79
CA ILE A 867 8.77 -42.51 19.32
C ILE A 867 10.16 -42.76 18.74
N THR A 868 10.29 -43.82 17.96
CA THR A 868 11.47 -44.08 17.13
C THR A 868 11.25 -43.54 15.73
N ILE A 869 12.25 -42.86 15.15
CA ILE A 869 12.23 -42.48 13.74
C ILE A 869 12.54 -43.76 12.94
N GLU A 870 11.55 -44.27 12.22
CA GLU A 870 11.75 -45.40 11.31
C GLU A 870 12.58 -44.94 10.11
N GLY A 871 13.55 -45.74 9.69
CA GLY A 871 14.46 -45.43 8.57
C GLY A 871 13.66 -45.22 7.29
N ARG A 872 13.40 -43.96 6.94
CA ARG A 872 12.78 -43.58 5.67
C ARG A 872 13.87 -43.39 4.63
N PRO A 873 13.65 -43.82 3.38
CA PRO A 873 14.49 -43.34 2.30
C PRO A 873 14.35 -41.82 2.23
N LEU A 874 15.48 -41.11 2.30
CA LEU A 874 15.57 -39.74 1.76
C LEU A 874 15.09 -39.83 0.30
N ILE A 875 14.29 -38.86 -0.13
CA ILE A 875 13.50 -38.88 -1.38
C ILE A 875 14.06 -39.79 -2.49
N LYS A 876 13.21 -40.72 -2.95
CA LYS A 876 13.44 -41.51 -4.16
C LYS A 876 13.32 -40.59 -5.40
N PRO A 877 14.18 -40.75 -6.44
CA PRO A 877 14.06 -40.03 -7.71
C PRO A 877 12.68 -40.14 -8.38
N ASP A 878 11.91 -41.19 -8.05
CA ASP A 878 10.56 -41.44 -8.58
C ASP A 878 9.52 -40.38 -8.18
N LEU A 879 9.83 -39.50 -7.21
CA LEU A 879 8.99 -38.38 -6.78
C LEU A 879 9.21 -37.10 -7.61
N LEU A 880 10.12 -37.14 -8.59
CA LEU A 880 10.28 -36.08 -9.58
C LEU A 880 9.05 -36.03 -10.48
N THR A 881 8.55 -34.83 -10.68
CA THR A 881 7.40 -34.55 -11.55
C THR A 881 7.65 -34.89 -13.02
N ASP A 882 8.91 -34.92 -13.47
CA ASP A 882 9.30 -35.45 -14.79
C ASP A 882 10.80 -35.79 -14.89
N PRO A 883 11.19 -37.09 -14.99
CA PRO A 883 12.59 -37.47 -15.13
C PRO A 883 13.28 -36.95 -16.41
N ALA A 884 12.53 -36.75 -17.51
CA ALA A 884 13.10 -36.24 -18.76
C ALA A 884 13.46 -34.75 -18.67
N LEU A 885 12.76 -34.02 -17.81
CA LEU A 885 13.06 -32.62 -17.52
C LEU A 885 14.38 -32.49 -16.76
N TYR A 886 14.63 -33.40 -15.82
CA TYR A 886 15.90 -33.48 -15.09
C TYR A 886 17.09 -33.67 -16.05
N GLU A 887 17.04 -34.68 -16.92
CA GLU A 887 18.12 -34.91 -17.91
C GLU A 887 18.33 -33.71 -18.85
N SER A 888 17.26 -33.05 -19.28
CA SER A 888 17.32 -31.87 -20.16
C SER A 888 17.97 -30.69 -19.45
N TYR A 889 17.62 -30.47 -18.18
CA TYR A 889 18.19 -29.41 -17.33
C TYR A 889 19.70 -29.57 -17.16
N HIS A 890 20.18 -30.78 -16.85
CA HIS A 890 21.62 -31.03 -16.69
C HIS A 890 22.40 -30.91 -18.01
N ARG A 891 21.76 -31.20 -19.14
CA ARG A 891 22.38 -31.00 -20.46
C ARG A 891 22.62 -29.52 -20.75
N VAL A 892 21.66 -28.65 -20.40
CA VAL A 892 21.75 -27.19 -20.61
C VAL A 892 22.82 -26.55 -19.72
N ARG A 893 23.02 -27.03 -18.49
CA ARG A 893 24.07 -26.54 -17.57
C ARG A 893 25.50 -26.99 -17.93
N GLY A 894 25.73 -27.66 -19.06
CA GLY A 894 27.07 -28.07 -19.48
C GLY A 894 27.70 -29.18 -18.62
N SER A 895 26.91 -29.86 -17.77
CA SER A 895 27.34 -31.02 -16.99
C SER A 895 27.54 -32.22 -17.93
N SER A 896 28.70 -32.29 -18.58
CA SER A 896 29.06 -33.29 -19.58
C SER A 896 29.39 -34.69 -19.02
N ASN A 897 29.13 -34.96 -17.73
CA ASN A 897 29.44 -36.24 -17.10
C ASN A 897 28.19 -37.05 -16.67
N THR A 898 27.29 -37.29 -17.61
CA THR A 898 26.29 -38.38 -17.49
C THR A 898 26.87 -39.77 -17.78
N ARG A 899 28.20 -39.95 -17.70
CA ARG A 899 28.84 -41.28 -17.71
C ARG A 899 28.90 -41.83 -16.29
N SER A 900 27.89 -42.60 -15.91
CA SER A 900 27.88 -43.74 -14.95
C SER A 900 28.70 -43.68 -13.63
N GLY A 901 29.25 -42.54 -13.25
CA GLY A 901 30.20 -42.36 -12.15
C GLY A 901 30.04 -41.07 -11.37
N ASP A 902 28.95 -40.33 -11.57
CA ASP A 902 28.58 -39.20 -10.73
C ASP A 902 28.43 -39.67 -9.26
N PRO A 903 29.16 -39.06 -8.29
CA PRO A 903 29.02 -39.35 -6.87
C PRO A 903 27.57 -39.26 -6.38
N THR A 904 26.76 -38.40 -7.00
CA THR A 904 25.35 -38.17 -6.71
C THR A 904 24.49 -39.37 -7.12
N VAL A 905 24.71 -39.92 -8.32
CA VAL A 905 24.04 -41.16 -8.79
C VAL A 905 24.50 -42.40 -8.00
N LYS A 906 25.77 -42.44 -7.57
CA LYS A 906 26.30 -43.49 -6.68
C LYS A 906 25.72 -43.39 -5.26
N ARG A 907 25.45 -42.17 -4.75
CA ARG A 907 24.75 -41.92 -3.48
C ARG A 907 23.26 -42.27 -3.56
N ILE A 908 22.58 -41.94 -4.66
CA ILE A 908 21.17 -42.30 -4.92
C ILE A 908 20.95 -43.82 -4.93
N ARG A 909 21.96 -44.61 -5.31
CA ARG A 909 21.91 -46.09 -5.23
C ARG A 909 22.26 -46.66 -3.84
N ASN A 910 22.88 -45.86 -2.96
CA ASN A 910 23.34 -46.28 -1.64
C ASN A 910 22.43 -45.80 -0.49
N ILE A 911 21.58 -44.78 -0.73
CA ILE A 911 20.41 -44.42 0.08
C ILE A 911 19.28 -45.40 -0.26
#